data_AF-A0A6V7QJ67-F1
#
_entry.id   AF-A0A6V7QJ67-F1
#
_cell.length_a   1.000
_cell.length_b   1.000
_cell.length_c   1.000
_cell.angle_alpha   90.00
_cell.angle_beta   90.00
_cell.angle_gamma   90.00
#
_symmetry.space_group_name_H-M   'P 1'
#
loop_
_entity.id
_entity.type
_entity.pdbx_description
1 polymer ?
#
loop_
_entity_poly.entity_id
_entity_poly.type
_entity_poly.pdbx_seq_one_letter_code
_entity_poly.pdbx_strand_id
1 'polypeptide(L)'
;MAAYKPKNILITGAAGFIASHVANRLASKYPEYNIVVLDKLDYCSNIKNLLPSHSLPNFKFVKGDIACADLINFILTTEAIDAVMHFAAQTHVDNSFGNSFEFTKNNVYGTHVLLEACRTSAGQIRRFIHVSTDEVYGETDEDALVGNHEASQLLPTNPYSASKAGAEMLVMAYGRSYGLPVVTTRGNNVYGPNQFPEKLIPKFVLLAMRGQPLPIHGDGSNVRSYLYCEDVAEAFDVVLHKGEVGHVYNIGTKKERRVIDVAKDICKLFALDPDKVIQFVTNRPFNDQRYYLDDQKLKKLGWSERTTWEEGLRKTIEWYRSNPDWWGDVSGALLPHPRMLTTSRPFNGSGEIKDLVYQFTSNYTSTAIRNSTNYSENSPLKFLIYGRTGWIGGLLGKICETKGIPFEYGKGRLEERSQLVLDIQNAKPTHVFNAAGVTGRPNVDWCESHKPGTIRTNVTGTLNLADVCREYGLLMMNYATGCIFEYDDEHPKGSGLGFKEEDKPNFTGSFYSKTKAMVEDLLQEYDNVCTLRVRMPISSDLNNPRNFITKISRYDKVVNIPNSMTVLDELLPMSVEMARRNCRGIWNFTNPGVISHNEILELHRSFIDPNLTWVNFTLEEQAKVIVAPRSNNEMDAAKLKNEFPEVLSIKDSLIKYVFEPNRKITAGELAD
;
A
#
# COMPACT_ATOMS: atom_id res chain seq x y z
N MET A 1 29.84 10.94 36.30
CA MET A 1 29.60 9.65 35.63
C MET A 1 30.32 9.66 34.29
N ALA A 2 30.88 8.53 33.84
CA ALA A 2 31.44 8.43 32.50
C ALA A 2 30.34 8.63 31.45
N ALA A 3 30.63 9.32 30.35
CA ALA A 3 29.67 9.51 29.25
C ALA A 3 29.29 8.15 28.64
N TYR A 4 28.00 7.91 28.42
CA TYR A 4 27.53 6.71 27.71
C TYR A 4 28.02 6.78 26.27
N LYS A 5 28.58 5.68 25.76
CA LYS A 5 29.05 5.53 24.38
C LYS A 5 28.26 4.40 23.72
N PRO A 6 27.30 4.71 22.83
CA PRO A 6 26.60 3.69 22.05
C PRO A 6 27.55 3.02 21.04
N LYS A 7 27.14 1.88 20.49
CA LYS A 7 27.85 1.23 19.37
C LYS A 7 26.99 1.15 18.11
N ASN A 8 25.73 0.75 18.25
CA ASN A 8 24.82 0.47 17.15
C ASN A 8 23.51 1.21 17.40
N ILE A 9 23.28 2.29 16.65
CA ILE A 9 22.19 3.22 16.88
C ILE A 9 21.13 3.03 15.81
N LEU A 10 19.89 2.76 16.22
CA LEU A 10 18.72 2.81 15.35
C LEU A 10 18.06 4.19 15.43
N ILE A 11 17.97 4.91 14.31
CA ILE A 11 17.25 6.18 14.20
C ILE A 11 16.01 5.99 13.33
N THR A 12 14.83 6.12 13.91
CA THR A 12 13.55 5.99 13.17
C THR A 12 13.08 7.35 12.67
N GLY A 13 12.40 7.41 11.52
CA GLY A 13 11.93 8.66 10.92
C GLY A 13 13.06 9.49 10.30
N ALA A 14 14.18 8.84 9.99
CA ALA A 14 15.44 9.48 9.65
C ALA A 14 15.45 10.23 8.31
N ALA A 15 14.55 9.89 7.38
CA ALA A 15 14.43 10.64 6.13
C ALA A 15 13.60 11.93 6.31
N GLY A 16 13.02 12.16 7.49
CA GLY A 16 12.36 13.41 7.87
C GLY A 16 13.34 14.53 8.24
N PHE A 17 12.78 15.68 8.61
CA PHE A 17 13.53 16.92 8.85
C PHE A 17 14.57 16.79 9.98
N ILE A 18 14.16 16.69 11.25
CA ILE A 18 15.08 16.74 12.40
C ILE A 18 16.01 15.53 12.43
N ALA A 19 15.44 14.34 12.21
CA ALA A 19 16.17 13.08 12.36
C ALA A 19 17.28 12.92 11.32
N SER A 20 17.13 13.47 10.12
CA SER A 20 18.21 13.46 9.10
C SER A 20 19.44 14.25 9.55
N HIS A 21 19.25 15.44 10.16
CA HIS A 21 20.34 16.22 10.74
C HIS A 21 21.05 15.47 11.86
N VAL A 22 20.30 14.77 12.72
CA VAL A 22 20.86 13.93 13.80
C VAL A 22 21.65 12.75 13.22
N ALA A 23 21.06 12.01 12.28
CA ALA A 23 21.71 10.86 11.64
C ALA A 23 22.99 11.28 10.91
N ASN A 24 22.93 12.38 10.16
CA ASN A 24 24.09 12.90 9.44
C ASN A 24 25.21 13.31 10.38
N ARG A 25 24.87 14.04 11.45
CA ARG A 25 25.83 14.45 12.48
C ARG A 25 26.49 13.26 13.15
N LEU A 26 25.72 12.29 13.62
CA LEU A 26 26.26 11.14 14.35
C LEU A 26 27.16 10.28 13.47
N ALA A 27 26.73 9.98 12.24
CA ALA A 27 27.51 9.15 11.31
C ALA A 27 28.85 9.80 10.93
N SER A 28 28.87 11.12 10.70
CA SER A 28 30.10 11.84 10.35
C SER A 28 31.02 12.08 11.55
N LYS A 29 30.45 12.40 12.72
CA LYS A 29 31.23 12.77 13.91
C LYS A 29 31.82 11.57 14.65
N TYR A 30 31.15 10.41 14.59
CA TYR A 30 31.55 9.20 15.28
C TYR A 30 31.65 8.03 14.29
N PRO A 31 32.77 7.93 13.54
CA PRO A 31 32.99 6.86 12.57
C PRO A 31 32.95 5.45 13.18
N GLU A 32 33.15 5.34 14.50
CA GLU A 32 33.09 4.10 15.25
C GLU A 32 31.67 3.63 15.59
N TYR A 33 30.64 4.48 15.40
CA TYR A 33 29.24 4.12 15.63
C TYR A 33 28.61 3.63 14.34
N ASN A 34 27.89 2.52 14.42
CA ASN A 34 27.05 2.05 13.33
C ASN A 34 25.68 2.74 13.41
N ILE A 35 25.34 3.52 12.39
CA ILE A 35 24.10 4.27 12.29
C ILE A 35 23.15 3.54 11.34
N VAL A 36 22.16 2.88 11.91
CA VAL A 36 21.06 2.25 11.17
C VAL A 36 19.88 3.19 11.19
N VAL A 37 19.37 3.55 10.03
CA VAL A 37 18.24 4.45 9.89
C VAL A 37 17.03 3.73 9.30
N LEU A 38 15.84 3.99 9.85
CA LEU A 38 14.58 3.38 9.43
C LEU A 38 13.57 4.47 9.07
N ASP A 39 12.98 4.40 7.88
CA ASP A 39 11.91 5.31 7.46
C ASP A 39 10.96 4.63 6.47
N LYS A 40 9.66 4.95 6.55
CA LYS A 40 8.66 4.42 5.61
C LYS A 40 8.55 5.24 4.32
N LEU A 41 9.24 6.38 4.25
CA LEU A 41 9.23 7.36 3.16
C LEU A 41 7.82 7.92 2.90
N ASP A 42 7.24 8.50 3.94
CA ASP A 42 5.95 9.19 3.86
C ASP A 42 6.07 10.56 3.15
N TYR A 43 4.96 11.29 2.98
CA TYR A 43 4.91 12.52 2.17
C TYR A 43 5.92 13.61 2.58
N CYS A 44 6.27 13.69 3.87
CA CYS A 44 7.22 14.66 4.42
C CYS A 44 8.64 14.09 4.63
N SER A 45 8.91 12.89 4.11
CA SER A 45 10.21 12.24 4.13
C SER A 45 10.89 12.33 2.76
N ASN A 46 12.21 12.51 2.74
CA ASN A 46 12.98 12.53 1.50
C ASN A 46 14.36 11.90 1.70
N ILE A 47 14.66 10.86 0.92
CA ILE A 47 15.94 10.16 1.00
C ILE A 47 17.14 11.09 0.73
N LYS A 48 16.93 12.18 -0.03
CA LYS A 48 17.96 13.19 -0.29
C LYS A 48 18.50 13.82 0.99
N ASN A 49 17.70 13.87 2.06
CA ASN A 49 18.10 14.41 3.36
C ASN A 49 19.25 13.60 4.00
N LEU A 50 19.44 12.34 3.59
CA LEU A 50 20.45 11.43 4.11
C LEU A 50 21.68 11.31 3.20
N LEU A 51 21.74 12.04 2.08
CA LEU A 51 22.89 12.03 1.17
C LEU A 51 24.23 12.34 1.84
N PRO A 52 24.33 13.27 2.82
CA PRO A 52 25.60 13.55 3.48
C PRO A 52 26.25 12.32 4.14
N SER A 53 25.45 11.35 4.60
CA SER A 53 25.93 10.13 5.25
C SER A 53 25.76 8.86 4.45
N HIS A 54 25.06 8.91 3.31
CA HIS A 54 24.73 7.71 2.52
C HIS A 54 25.99 6.90 2.15
N SER A 55 27.08 7.56 1.77
CA SER A 55 28.32 6.88 1.34
C SER A 55 29.24 6.49 2.49
N LEU A 56 28.89 6.79 3.75
CA LEU A 56 29.72 6.45 4.90
C LEU A 56 29.61 4.95 5.21
N PRO A 57 30.72 4.26 5.52
CA PRO A 57 30.73 2.81 5.72
C PRO A 57 29.95 2.38 6.98
N ASN A 58 29.76 3.30 7.92
CA ASN A 58 29.04 3.09 9.17
C ASN A 58 27.56 3.52 9.09
N PHE A 59 27.01 3.70 7.89
CA PHE A 59 25.63 4.16 7.69
C PHE A 59 24.81 3.16 6.87
N LYS A 60 23.61 2.82 7.36
CA LYS A 60 22.70 1.87 6.70
C LYS A 60 21.27 2.37 6.68
N PHE A 61 20.67 2.45 5.50
CA PHE A 61 19.25 2.80 5.34
C PHE A 61 18.38 1.55 5.19
N VAL A 62 17.28 1.52 5.95
CA VAL A 62 16.23 0.50 5.88
C VAL A 62 14.91 1.20 5.59
N LYS A 63 14.26 0.84 4.48
CA LYS A 63 12.90 1.29 4.19
C LYS A 63 11.89 0.40 4.90
N GLY A 64 11.03 0.96 5.74
CA GLY A 64 9.99 0.19 6.41
C GLY A 64 9.23 0.97 7.47
N ASP A 65 8.17 0.36 8.00
CA ASP A 65 7.28 0.96 8.99
C ASP A 65 7.60 0.44 10.40
N ILE A 66 7.62 1.34 11.39
CA ILE A 66 7.79 1.00 12.80
C ILE A 66 6.63 0.15 13.35
N ALA A 67 5.47 0.18 12.69
CA ALA A 67 4.34 -0.67 13.01
C ALA A 67 4.57 -2.16 12.64
N CYS A 68 5.62 -2.48 11.88
CA CYS A 68 5.95 -3.86 11.51
C CYS A 68 6.84 -4.50 12.59
N ALA A 69 6.23 -5.22 13.53
CA ALA A 69 6.93 -5.85 14.64
C ALA A 69 8.06 -6.81 14.18
N ASP A 70 7.83 -7.60 13.14
CA ASP A 70 8.83 -8.53 12.60
C ASP A 70 10.06 -7.79 12.08
N LEU A 71 9.86 -6.68 11.35
CA LEU A 71 10.95 -5.87 10.84
C LEU A 71 11.75 -5.23 11.98
N ILE A 72 11.07 -4.68 12.99
CA ILE A 72 11.76 -4.08 14.13
C ILE A 72 12.60 -5.14 14.86
N ASN A 73 12.03 -6.30 15.20
CA ASN A 73 12.76 -7.38 15.85
C ASN A 73 13.95 -7.87 15.00
N PHE A 74 13.76 -7.97 13.68
CA PHE A 74 14.83 -8.31 12.75
C PHE A 74 15.96 -7.29 12.80
N ILE A 75 15.68 -5.98 12.71
CA ILE A 75 16.70 -4.92 12.75
C ILE A 75 17.44 -4.94 14.09
N LEU A 76 16.70 -4.98 15.21
CA LEU A 76 17.30 -4.99 16.55
C LEU A 76 18.28 -6.14 16.71
N THR A 77 17.91 -7.34 16.26
CA THR A 77 18.73 -8.55 16.39
C THR A 77 19.92 -8.55 15.43
N THR A 78 19.68 -8.29 14.14
CA THR A 78 20.70 -8.42 13.08
C THR A 78 21.77 -7.35 13.15
N GLU A 79 21.40 -6.14 13.55
CA GLU A 79 22.33 -5.01 13.66
C GLU A 79 22.88 -4.84 15.09
N ALA A 80 22.49 -5.73 16.02
CA ALA A 80 22.86 -5.69 17.43
C ALA A 80 22.68 -4.29 18.05
N ILE A 81 21.54 -3.65 17.77
CA ILE A 81 21.22 -2.27 18.18
C ILE A 81 21.28 -2.14 19.70
N ASP A 82 22.08 -1.21 20.22
CA ASP A 82 22.18 -0.94 21.67
C ASP A 82 21.58 0.41 22.07
N ALA A 83 21.33 1.30 21.12
CA ALA A 83 20.64 2.55 21.33
C ALA A 83 19.57 2.81 20.26
N VAL A 84 18.41 3.31 20.68
CA VAL A 84 17.32 3.70 19.78
C VAL A 84 17.02 5.18 19.96
N MET A 85 16.92 5.92 18.86
CA MET A 85 16.45 7.31 18.83
C MET A 85 15.19 7.38 17.98
N HIS A 86 14.05 7.59 18.64
CA HIS A 86 12.74 7.44 18.03
C HIS A 86 12.13 8.78 17.62
N PHE A 87 12.29 9.17 16.34
CA PHE A 87 11.72 10.40 15.76
C PHE A 87 10.49 10.16 14.88
N ALA A 88 10.26 8.93 14.40
CA ALA A 88 9.15 8.62 13.49
C ALA A 88 7.80 9.01 14.11
N ALA A 89 7.07 9.90 13.44
CA ALA A 89 5.74 10.37 13.85
C ALA A 89 5.02 11.07 12.69
N GLN A 90 3.69 11.12 12.76
CA GLN A 90 2.87 12.11 12.05
C GLN A 90 2.79 13.40 12.86
N THR A 91 2.99 14.56 12.23
CA THR A 91 3.23 15.83 12.96
C THR A 91 2.47 17.06 12.45
N HIS A 92 1.63 16.96 11.41
CA HIS A 92 0.90 18.14 10.93
C HIS A 92 -0.41 18.33 11.69
N VAL A 93 -0.46 19.34 12.57
CA VAL A 93 -1.60 19.61 13.47
C VAL A 93 -2.94 19.70 12.72
N ASP A 94 -3.03 20.46 11.63
CA ASP A 94 -4.28 20.59 10.87
C ASP A 94 -4.75 19.24 10.29
N ASN A 95 -3.82 18.37 9.88
CA ASN A 95 -4.16 17.05 9.34
C ASN A 95 -4.67 16.11 10.45
N SER A 96 -4.29 16.36 11.70
CA SER A 96 -4.70 15.53 12.84
C SER A 96 -6.19 15.65 13.18
N PHE A 97 -6.82 16.78 12.86
CA PHE A 97 -8.26 16.96 13.04
C PHE A 97 -9.08 16.16 12.01
N GLY A 98 -8.59 16.03 10.78
CA GLY A 98 -9.27 15.28 9.72
C GLY A 98 -9.02 13.77 9.75
N ASN A 99 -7.90 13.33 10.36
CA ASN A 99 -7.48 11.94 10.36
C ASN A 99 -6.74 11.54 11.66
N SER A 100 -7.37 11.78 12.81
CA SER A 100 -6.78 11.52 14.14
C SER A 100 -6.37 10.06 14.35
N PHE A 101 -7.06 9.10 13.72
CA PHE A 101 -6.74 7.68 13.81
C PHE A 101 -5.35 7.35 13.26
N GLU A 102 -4.93 7.95 12.13
CA GLU A 102 -3.58 7.72 11.60
C GLU A 102 -2.50 8.30 12.51
N PHE A 103 -2.79 9.37 13.25
CA PHE A 103 -1.87 9.89 14.28
C PHE A 103 -1.76 8.91 15.44
N THR A 104 -2.86 8.34 15.93
CA THR A 104 -2.83 7.28 16.96
C THR A 104 -2.05 6.06 16.49
N LYS A 105 -2.29 5.60 15.25
CA LYS A 105 -1.61 4.44 14.68
C LYS A 105 -0.10 4.67 14.56
N ASN A 106 0.32 5.78 13.98
CA ASN A 106 1.74 6.06 13.78
C ASN A 106 2.45 6.43 15.09
N ASN A 107 1.86 7.31 15.90
CA ASN A 107 2.53 7.88 17.06
C ASN A 107 2.40 7.00 18.29
N VAL A 108 1.21 6.42 18.57
CA VAL A 108 0.98 5.61 19.77
C VAL A 108 1.30 4.15 19.49
N TYR A 109 0.62 3.53 18.53
CA TYR A 109 0.81 2.11 18.23
C TYR A 109 2.22 1.81 17.70
N GLY A 110 2.74 2.64 16.78
CA GLY A 110 4.13 2.52 16.30
C GLY A 110 5.17 2.62 17.43
N THR A 111 5.01 3.56 18.37
CA THR A 111 5.86 3.63 19.56
C THR A 111 5.74 2.36 20.40
N HIS A 112 4.53 1.84 20.59
CA HIS A 112 4.28 0.64 21.39
C HIS A 112 4.98 -0.59 20.80
N VAL A 113 4.90 -0.79 19.48
CA VAL A 113 5.61 -1.89 18.80
C VAL A 113 7.11 -1.79 19.04
N LEU A 114 7.68 -0.60 18.93
CA LEU A 114 9.10 -0.36 19.16
C LEU A 114 9.51 -0.64 20.62
N LEU A 115 8.68 -0.21 21.59
CA LEU A 115 8.89 -0.48 23.02
C LEU A 115 8.84 -1.97 23.35
N GLU A 116 7.86 -2.70 22.82
CA GLU A 116 7.76 -4.16 23.02
C GLU A 116 8.97 -4.89 22.43
N ALA A 117 9.37 -4.56 21.21
CA ALA A 117 10.55 -5.17 20.59
C ALA A 117 11.84 -4.85 21.37
N CYS A 118 11.97 -3.63 21.89
CA CYS A 118 13.08 -3.28 22.78
C CYS A 118 13.04 -4.08 24.08
N ARG A 119 11.86 -4.29 24.67
CA ARG A 119 11.69 -5.07 25.90
C ARG A 119 12.08 -6.54 25.71
N THR A 120 11.70 -7.15 24.59
CA THR A 120 11.97 -8.57 24.30
C THR A 120 13.41 -8.84 23.88
N SER A 121 14.22 -7.81 23.61
CA SER A 121 15.64 -7.92 23.23
C SER A 121 16.61 -8.33 24.36
N ALA A 122 16.12 -8.92 25.44
CA ALA A 122 16.91 -9.46 26.55
C ALA A 122 17.94 -8.48 27.18
N GLY A 123 17.60 -7.19 27.25
CA GLY A 123 18.47 -6.16 27.83
C GLY A 123 19.58 -5.65 26.90
N GLN A 124 19.50 -5.95 25.60
CA GLN A 124 20.42 -5.41 24.60
C GLN A 124 20.37 -3.89 24.52
N ILE A 125 19.18 -3.30 24.66
CA ILE A 125 18.97 -1.85 24.62
C ILE A 125 19.48 -1.22 25.91
N ARG A 126 20.43 -0.29 25.75
CA ARG A 126 21.05 0.49 26.84
C ARG A 126 20.58 1.94 26.87
N ARG A 127 19.95 2.41 25.80
CA ARG A 127 19.37 3.75 25.72
C ARG A 127 18.22 3.80 24.71
N PHE A 128 17.06 4.28 25.14
CA PHE A 128 15.91 4.52 24.28
C PHE A 128 15.50 5.99 24.39
N ILE A 129 15.77 6.79 23.37
CA ILE A 129 15.43 8.21 23.33
C ILE A 129 14.11 8.38 22.60
N HIS A 130 13.07 8.78 23.32
CA HIS A 130 11.79 9.17 22.74
C HIS A 130 11.78 10.66 22.42
N VAL A 131 11.49 11.00 21.17
CA VAL A 131 11.40 12.39 20.74
C VAL A 131 9.95 12.84 20.74
N SER A 132 9.65 13.84 21.56
CA SER A 132 8.33 14.45 21.70
C SER A 132 8.39 15.95 21.45
N THR A 133 7.31 16.66 21.79
CA THR A 133 7.07 18.07 21.47
C THR A 133 6.74 18.86 22.73
N ASP A 134 6.87 20.18 22.70
CA ASP A 134 6.38 21.08 23.75
C ASP A 134 4.85 21.16 23.81
N GLU A 135 4.16 20.92 22.69
CA GLU A 135 2.69 20.93 22.61
C GLU A 135 2.00 19.93 23.55
N VAL A 136 2.72 18.95 24.10
CA VAL A 136 2.17 18.02 25.11
C VAL A 136 1.83 18.70 26.43
N TYR A 137 2.48 19.83 26.74
CA TYR A 137 2.17 20.63 27.93
C TYR A 137 0.89 21.47 27.75
N GLY A 138 0.44 21.66 26.50
CA GLY A 138 -0.67 22.56 26.18
C GLY A 138 -0.27 24.03 26.23
N GLU A 139 -1.30 24.88 26.13
CA GLU A 139 -1.16 26.33 26.17
C GLU A 139 -0.56 26.83 27.48
N THR A 140 0.33 27.83 27.39
CA THR A 140 0.89 28.54 28.54
C THR A 140 0.30 29.93 28.63
N ASP A 141 -0.08 30.36 29.84
CA ASP A 141 -0.60 31.70 30.08
C ASP A 141 0.35 32.80 29.57
N GLU A 142 -0.19 33.87 28.98
CA GLU A 142 0.60 34.98 28.45
C GLU A 142 1.44 35.67 29.55
N ASP A 143 0.93 35.72 30.78
CA ASP A 143 1.61 36.33 31.94
C ASP A 143 2.60 35.38 32.65
N ALA A 144 2.77 34.15 32.15
CA ALA A 144 3.68 33.19 32.76
C ALA A 144 5.14 33.67 32.70
N LEU A 145 5.74 33.86 33.87
CA LEU A 145 7.15 34.25 34.04
C LEU A 145 8.12 33.06 33.92
N VAL A 146 7.62 31.85 34.19
CA VAL A 146 8.39 30.60 34.18
C VAL A 146 7.75 29.66 33.18
N GLY A 147 8.56 29.13 32.27
CA GLY A 147 8.11 28.15 31.28
C GLY A 147 7.87 26.78 31.90
N ASN A 148 7.17 25.92 31.16
CA ASN A 148 6.91 24.55 31.57
C ASN A 148 8.24 23.78 31.72
N HIS A 149 8.50 23.29 32.93
CA HIS A 149 9.63 22.42 33.23
C HIS A 149 9.23 20.95 33.04
N GLU A 150 10.18 20.02 33.09
CA GLU A 150 9.93 18.63 32.70
C GLU A 150 8.93 17.85 33.58
N ALA A 151 8.61 18.37 34.76
CA ALA A 151 7.63 17.81 35.68
C ALA A 151 6.27 18.52 35.60
N SER A 152 6.10 19.50 34.71
CA SER A 152 4.79 20.09 34.40
C SER A 152 3.82 19.02 33.89
N GLN A 153 2.54 19.23 34.16
CA GLN A 153 1.47 18.35 33.70
C GLN A 153 1.36 18.37 32.17
N LEU A 154 0.99 17.22 31.59
CA LEU A 154 0.66 17.14 30.17
C LEU A 154 -0.82 17.48 29.96
N LEU A 155 -1.09 18.53 29.18
CA LEU A 155 -2.43 19.03 28.87
C LEU A 155 -2.60 19.25 27.36
N PRO A 156 -2.45 18.20 26.53
CA PRO A 156 -2.52 18.34 25.07
C PRO A 156 -3.90 18.83 24.60
N THR A 157 -3.91 19.80 23.70
CA THR A 157 -5.11 20.51 23.22
C THR A 157 -5.58 20.06 21.82
N ASN A 158 -4.81 19.24 21.11
CA ASN A 158 -5.13 18.79 19.75
C ASN A 158 -4.81 17.30 19.53
N PRO A 159 -5.36 16.63 18.49
CA PRO A 159 -5.16 15.19 18.30
C PRO A 159 -3.70 14.78 18.09
N TYR A 160 -2.88 15.64 17.46
CA TYR A 160 -1.44 15.39 17.33
C TYR A 160 -0.75 15.38 18.69
N SER A 161 -0.88 16.46 19.48
CA SER A 161 -0.25 16.57 20.80
C SER A 161 -0.77 15.49 21.76
N ALA A 162 -2.06 15.13 21.67
CA ALA A 162 -2.65 14.03 22.44
C ALA A 162 -2.02 12.68 22.09
N SER A 163 -1.80 12.40 20.80
CA SER A 163 -1.13 11.17 20.37
C SER A 163 0.34 11.10 20.82
N LYS A 164 1.05 12.25 20.87
CA LYS A 164 2.42 12.33 21.38
C LYS A 164 2.47 12.14 22.90
N ALA A 165 1.57 12.77 23.65
CA ALA A 165 1.42 12.56 25.08
C ALA A 165 1.05 11.09 25.41
N GLY A 166 0.16 10.48 24.63
CA GLY A 166 -0.18 9.06 24.76
C GLY A 166 1.01 8.13 24.56
N ALA A 167 1.86 8.41 23.56
CA ALA A 167 3.11 7.69 23.35
C ALA A 167 4.09 7.87 24.53
N GLU A 168 4.21 9.08 25.07
CA GLU A 168 5.03 9.34 26.25
C GLU A 168 4.58 8.55 27.49
N MET A 169 3.26 8.41 27.70
CA MET A 169 2.74 7.62 28.81
C MET A 169 3.17 6.15 28.70
N LEU A 170 3.17 5.59 27.48
CA LEU A 170 3.68 4.24 27.24
C LEU A 170 5.19 4.16 27.51
N VAL A 171 5.99 5.10 26.99
CA VAL A 171 7.44 5.13 27.23
C VAL A 171 7.76 5.16 28.72
N MET A 172 7.06 6.02 29.48
CA MET A 172 7.21 6.12 30.93
C MET A 172 6.83 4.80 31.61
N ALA A 173 5.71 4.20 31.24
CA ALA A 173 5.26 2.94 31.80
C ALA A 173 6.27 1.81 31.54
N TYR A 174 6.85 1.75 30.34
CA TYR A 174 7.85 0.74 30.01
C TYR A 174 9.16 0.91 30.76
N GLY A 175 9.59 2.16 30.98
CA GLY A 175 10.73 2.45 31.84
C GLY A 175 10.51 1.98 33.28
N ARG A 176 9.31 2.24 33.84
CA ARG A 176 8.98 1.86 35.23
C ARG A 176 8.71 0.36 35.41
N SER A 177 7.92 -0.24 34.53
CA SER A 177 7.44 -1.62 34.67
C SER A 177 8.47 -2.65 34.23
N TYR A 178 9.30 -2.31 33.24
CA TYR A 178 10.25 -3.27 32.63
C TYR A 178 11.71 -2.83 32.73
N GLY A 179 12.01 -1.68 33.35
CA GLY A 179 13.38 -1.17 33.49
C GLY A 179 14.02 -0.77 32.16
N LEU A 180 13.23 -0.51 31.10
CA LEU A 180 13.77 -0.07 29.82
C LEU A 180 14.49 1.28 29.99
N PRO A 181 15.72 1.48 29.48
CA PRO A 181 16.51 2.67 29.76
C PRO A 181 16.09 3.87 28.92
N VAL A 182 14.89 4.37 29.20
CA VAL A 182 14.23 5.43 28.44
C VAL A 182 14.74 6.82 28.82
N VAL A 183 14.81 7.72 27.85
CA VAL A 183 15.03 9.15 27.99
C VAL A 183 14.03 9.85 27.08
N THR A 184 13.31 10.85 27.58
CA THR A 184 12.36 11.59 26.74
C THR A 184 12.89 12.98 26.46
N THR A 185 12.65 13.49 25.26
CA THR A 185 12.95 14.89 24.90
C THR A 185 11.68 15.58 24.46
N ARG A 186 11.53 16.86 24.79
CA ARG A 186 10.39 17.70 24.36
C ARG A 186 10.97 19.00 23.79
N GLY A 187 10.77 19.23 22.50
CA GLY A 187 11.41 20.35 21.79
C GLY A 187 10.43 21.46 21.41
N ASN A 188 10.92 22.70 21.34
CA ASN A 188 10.22 23.80 20.67
C ASN A 188 10.17 23.62 19.14
N ASN A 189 9.53 24.56 18.43
CA ASN A 189 9.52 24.59 16.97
C ASN A 189 10.94 24.63 16.39
N VAL A 190 11.25 23.65 15.53
CA VAL A 190 12.54 23.57 14.84
C VAL A 190 12.39 24.14 13.43
N TYR A 191 13.42 24.82 12.94
CA TYR A 191 13.48 25.34 11.57
C TYR A 191 14.87 25.20 10.96
N GLY A 192 14.95 25.15 9.63
CA GLY A 192 16.21 24.97 8.92
C GLY A 192 16.11 24.25 7.57
N PRO A 193 17.26 23.96 6.95
CA PRO A 193 17.37 23.09 5.77
C PRO A 193 16.61 21.77 5.92
N ASN A 194 16.07 21.22 4.83
CA ASN A 194 15.32 19.95 4.82
C ASN A 194 13.99 19.97 5.59
N GLN A 195 13.41 21.12 5.93
CA GLN A 195 12.06 21.17 6.48
C GLN A 195 11.01 21.06 5.36
N PHE A 196 9.91 20.35 5.59
CA PHE A 196 8.86 20.22 4.57
C PHE A 196 8.10 21.55 4.38
N PRO A 197 7.81 22.00 3.13
CA PRO A 197 7.22 23.31 2.81
C PRO A 197 5.87 23.69 3.41
N GLU A 198 5.15 22.77 4.07
CA GLU A 198 3.89 23.10 4.75
C GLU A 198 4.10 23.88 6.06
N LYS A 199 5.29 23.77 6.65
CA LYS A 199 5.63 24.42 7.92
C LYS A 199 5.88 25.92 7.71
N LEU A 200 5.62 26.71 8.75
CA LEU A 200 5.53 28.18 8.69
C LEU A 200 6.70 28.86 7.94
N ILE A 201 7.93 28.64 8.40
CA ILE A 201 9.11 29.33 7.85
C ILE A 201 9.36 28.90 6.40
N PRO A 202 9.45 27.59 6.06
CA PRO A 202 9.55 27.13 4.68
C PRO A 202 8.45 27.67 3.76
N LYS A 203 7.19 27.66 4.21
CA LYS A 203 6.05 28.18 3.46
C LYS A 203 6.26 29.65 3.12
N PHE A 204 6.62 30.46 4.11
CA PHE A 204 6.83 31.88 3.93
C PHE A 204 8.03 32.18 3.04
N VAL A 205 9.14 31.47 3.20
CA VAL A 205 10.30 31.62 2.33
C VAL A 205 9.93 31.31 0.88
N LEU A 206 9.25 30.20 0.62
CA LEU A 206 8.88 29.78 -0.72
C LEU A 206 7.80 30.67 -1.36
N LEU A 207 6.85 31.21 -0.58
CA LEU A 207 5.87 32.18 -1.08
C LEU A 207 6.54 33.54 -1.38
N ALA A 208 7.43 34.01 -0.50
CA ALA A 208 8.21 35.23 -0.72
C ALA A 208 9.11 35.12 -1.96
N MET A 209 9.77 33.96 -2.17
CA MET A 209 10.53 33.67 -3.39
C MET A 209 9.69 33.77 -4.68
N ARG A 210 8.38 33.53 -4.59
CA ARG A 210 7.43 33.61 -5.71
C ARG A 210 6.70 34.96 -5.78
N GLY A 211 7.00 35.91 -4.89
CA GLY A 211 6.26 37.17 -4.77
C GLY A 211 4.78 36.97 -4.42
N GLN A 212 4.43 35.87 -3.75
CA GLN A 212 3.07 35.53 -3.37
C GLN A 212 2.76 35.97 -1.93
N PRO A 213 1.48 36.20 -1.58
CA PRO A 213 1.08 36.57 -0.22
C PRO A 213 1.53 35.56 0.84
N LEU A 214 1.88 36.04 2.04
CA LEU A 214 2.24 35.23 3.20
C LEU A 214 1.00 35.03 4.10
N PRO A 215 0.37 33.83 4.10
CA PRO A 215 -0.85 33.61 4.86
C PRO A 215 -0.56 33.42 6.35
N ILE A 216 -1.17 34.24 7.20
CA ILE A 216 -1.10 34.14 8.67
C ILE A 216 -2.45 33.70 9.21
N HIS A 217 -2.48 32.63 10.00
CA HIS A 217 -3.69 32.18 10.67
C HIS A 217 -4.09 33.11 11.82
N GLY A 218 -5.36 33.50 11.87
CA GLY A 218 -5.84 34.44 12.88
C GLY A 218 -5.23 35.83 12.67
N ASP A 219 -4.76 36.45 13.75
CA ASP A 219 -4.11 37.76 13.74
C ASP A 219 -2.58 37.69 13.79
N GLY A 220 -2.02 36.46 13.84
CA GLY A 220 -0.57 36.24 13.94
C GLY A 220 0.05 36.57 15.29
N SER A 221 -0.76 36.81 16.33
CA SER A 221 -0.30 37.11 17.68
C SER A 221 0.29 35.90 18.41
N ASN A 222 0.02 34.67 17.93
CA ASN A 222 0.54 33.44 18.53
C ASN A 222 2.06 33.51 18.70
N VAL A 223 2.52 33.17 19.90
CA VAL A 223 3.92 33.24 20.33
C VAL A 223 4.52 31.83 20.32
N ARG A 224 5.70 31.69 19.72
CA ARG A 224 6.45 30.43 19.65
C ARG A 224 7.94 30.69 19.85
N SER A 225 8.66 29.68 20.31
CA SER A 225 10.12 29.65 20.33
C SER A 225 10.65 28.87 19.12
N TYR A 226 11.66 29.38 18.44
CA TYR A 226 12.22 28.78 17.24
C TYR A 226 13.69 28.41 17.43
N LEU A 227 14.03 27.14 17.19
CA LEU A 227 15.39 26.62 17.29
C LEU A 227 15.93 26.18 15.93
N TYR A 228 17.17 26.53 15.63
CA TYR A 228 17.82 26.11 14.40
C TYR A 228 18.17 24.61 14.44
N CYS A 229 17.94 23.89 13.34
CA CYS A 229 18.00 22.43 13.29
C CYS A 229 19.36 21.81 13.65
N GLU A 230 20.47 22.48 13.34
CA GLU A 230 21.81 21.99 13.70
C GLU A 230 22.06 22.07 15.22
N ASP A 231 21.56 23.12 15.88
CA ASP A 231 21.66 23.27 17.34
C ASP A 231 20.80 22.19 18.03
N VAL A 232 19.64 21.87 17.47
CA VAL A 232 18.78 20.77 17.93
C VAL A 232 19.46 19.41 17.72
N ALA A 233 20.13 19.20 16.58
CA ALA A 233 20.89 17.97 16.35
C ALA A 233 22.06 17.82 17.34
N GLU A 234 22.70 18.92 17.73
CA GLU A 234 23.66 18.93 18.83
C GLU A 234 23.01 18.61 20.19
N ALA A 235 21.78 19.09 20.43
CA ALA A 235 21.04 18.76 21.64
C ALA A 235 20.84 17.24 21.79
N PHE A 236 20.44 16.59 20.70
CA PHE A 236 20.28 15.13 20.66
C PHE A 236 21.59 14.37 20.86
N ASP A 237 22.70 14.87 20.30
CA ASP A 237 24.05 14.35 20.56
C ASP A 237 24.41 14.45 22.06
N VAL A 238 24.13 15.59 22.71
CA VAL A 238 24.35 15.77 24.15
C VAL A 238 23.48 14.83 24.98
N VAL A 239 22.17 14.75 24.69
CA VAL A 239 21.25 13.85 25.40
C VAL A 239 21.65 12.39 25.20
N LEU A 240 22.07 12.00 23.99
CA LEU A 240 22.53 10.64 23.69
C LEU A 240 23.72 10.22 24.55
N HIS A 241 24.65 11.11 24.86
CA HIS A 241 25.86 10.74 25.62
C HIS A 241 25.75 11.02 27.11
N LYS A 242 25.04 12.08 27.50
CA LYS A 242 25.02 12.61 28.87
C LYS A 242 23.65 12.57 29.54
N GLY A 243 22.59 12.28 28.80
CA GLY A 243 21.25 12.11 29.35
C GLY A 243 21.23 10.98 30.38
N GLU A 244 20.50 11.22 31.47
CA GLU A 244 20.24 10.25 32.54
C GLU A 244 19.00 9.43 32.20
N VAL A 245 19.08 8.12 32.43
CA VAL A 245 17.95 7.21 32.20
C VAL A 245 16.80 7.55 33.15
N GLY A 246 15.57 7.48 32.65
CA GLY A 246 14.33 7.83 33.36
C GLY A 246 14.03 9.33 33.35
N HIS A 247 14.89 10.16 32.78
CA HIS A 247 14.73 11.61 32.78
C HIS A 247 14.13 12.11 31.45
N VAL A 248 13.39 13.20 31.58
CA VAL A 248 12.94 14.03 30.47
C VAL A 248 13.87 15.25 30.35
N TYR A 249 14.10 15.73 29.14
CA TYR A 249 14.85 16.96 28.84
C TYR A 249 14.11 17.85 27.84
N ASN A 250 13.82 19.09 28.24
CA ASN A 250 13.32 20.10 27.32
C ASN A 250 14.45 20.65 26.44
N ILE A 251 14.20 20.74 25.13
CA ILE A 251 15.09 21.35 24.13
C ILE A 251 14.43 22.64 23.67
N GLY A 252 14.79 23.76 24.30
CA GLY A 252 14.09 25.02 24.09
C GLY A 252 14.98 26.25 24.03
N THR A 253 14.35 27.41 23.85
CA THR A 253 14.95 28.73 24.00
C THR A 253 13.96 29.68 24.65
N LYS A 254 14.48 30.68 25.37
CA LYS A 254 13.69 31.77 25.95
C LYS A 254 13.41 32.90 24.95
N LYS A 255 13.93 32.78 23.72
CA LYS A 255 13.74 33.78 22.66
C LYS A 255 12.44 33.49 21.91
N GLU A 256 11.37 34.09 22.39
CA GLU A 256 10.04 33.97 21.81
C GLU A 256 9.85 34.94 20.64
N ARG A 257 9.03 34.55 19.66
CA ARG A 257 8.64 35.37 18.51
C ARG A 257 7.17 35.14 18.18
N ARG A 258 6.48 36.21 17.78
CA ARG A 258 5.13 36.05 17.22
C ARG A 258 5.21 35.61 15.77
N VAL A 259 4.19 34.90 15.30
CA VAL A 259 4.07 34.49 13.90
C VAL A 259 4.18 35.67 12.94
N ILE A 260 3.57 36.82 13.30
CA ILE A 260 3.66 38.06 12.51
C ILE A 260 5.09 38.61 12.42
N ASP A 261 5.89 38.49 13.47
CA ASP A 261 7.26 38.98 13.48
C ASP A 261 8.15 38.11 12.58
N VAL A 262 7.90 36.79 12.54
CA VAL A 262 8.56 35.87 11.60
C VAL A 262 8.27 36.24 10.15
N ALA A 263 7.01 36.55 9.82
CA ALA A 263 6.63 36.98 8.47
C ALA A 263 7.32 38.30 8.08
N LYS A 264 7.37 39.28 8.99
CA LYS A 264 8.03 40.57 8.79
C LYS A 264 9.55 40.41 8.59
N ASP A 265 10.19 39.55 9.36
CA ASP A 265 11.63 39.25 9.21
C ASP A 265 11.93 38.63 7.84
N ILE A 266 11.07 37.73 7.35
CA ILE A 266 11.18 37.17 6.00
C ILE A 266 10.95 38.24 4.93
N CYS A 267 9.89 39.06 5.05
CA CYS A 267 9.64 40.17 4.12
C CYS A 267 10.86 41.11 4.01
N LYS A 268 11.48 41.45 5.15
CA LYS A 268 12.70 42.27 5.19
C LYS A 268 13.85 41.66 4.39
N LEU A 269 14.08 40.35 4.50
CA LEU A 269 15.15 39.64 3.79
C LEU A 269 14.89 39.52 2.28
N PHE A 270 13.62 39.56 1.85
CA PHE A 270 13.21 39.56 0.45
C PHE A 270 12.93 40.97 -0.11
N ALA A 271 13.14 42.03 0.68
CA ALA A 271 12.79 43.41 0.34
C ALA A 271 11.32 43.59 -0.09
N LEU A 272 10.41 42.87 0.58
CA LEU A 272 8.96 42.93 0.36
C LEU A 272 8.30 43.87 1.37
N ASP A 273 7.23 44.54 0.93
CA ASP A 273 6.38 45.38 1.76
C ASP A 273 5.42 44.49 2.60
N PRO A 274 5.61 44.37 3.93
CA PRO A 274 4.79 43.49 4.75
C PRO A 274 3.31 43.84 4.72
N ASP A 275 2.96 45.12 4.57
CA ASP A 275 1.56 45.57 4.59
C ASP A 275 0.78 45.15 3.33
N LYS A 276 1.50 44.80 2.25
CA LYS A 276 0.92 44.32 0.99
C LYS A 276 0.94 42.80 0.86
N VAL A 277 1.97 42.15 1.42
CA VAL A 277 2.22 40.73 1.20
C VAL A 277 1.60 39.88 2.31
N ILE A 278 1.54 40.35 3.55
CA ILE A 278 0.96 39.56 4.64
C ILE A 278 -0.57 39.54 4.49
N GLN A 279 -1.14 38.33 4.52
CA GLN A 279 -2.57 38.12 4.42
C GLN A 279 -3.07 37.31 5.61
N PHE A 280 -4.01 37.87 6.37
CA PHE A 280 -4.67 37.13 7.44
C PHE A 280 -5.71 36.18 6.85
N VAL A 281 -5.68 34.93 7.31
CA VAL A 281 -6.59 33.85 6.93
C VAL A 281 -7.27 33.30 8.18
N THR A 282 -8.28 32.45 7.98
CA THR A 282 -9.00 31.80 9.06
C THR A 282 -8.04 31.16 10.07
N ASN A 283 -8.34 31.32 11.36
CA ASN A 283 -7.55 30.70 12.41
C ASN A 283 -7.74 29.18 12.41
N ARG A 284 -6.79 28.45 12.98
CA ARG A 284 -6.92 27.00 13.17
C ARG A 284 -7.79 26.71 14.40
N PRO A 285 -8.57 25.61 14.39
CA PRO A 285 -9.22 25.14 15.61
C PRO A 285 -8.15 24.85 16.68
N PHE A 286 -8.37 25.33 17.91
CA PHE A 286 -7.49 25.08 19.06
C PHE A 286 -6.01 25.44 18.79
N ASN A 287 -5.79 26.63 18.23
CA ASN A 287 -4.45 27.18 18.02
C ASN A 287 -3.96 27.87 19.29
N ASP A 288 -3.26 27.12 20.15
CA ASP A 288 -2.75 27.64 21.44
C ASP A 288 -1.99 28.96 21.25
N GLN A 289 -2.21 29.92 22.14
CA GLN A 289 -1.65 31.26 22.00
C GLN A 289 -0.13 31.26 22.20
N ARG A 290 0.36 30.54 23.21
CA ARG A 290 1.78 30.54 23.59
C ARG A 290 2.25 29.16 24.06
N TYR A 291 3.45 28.77 23.65
CA TYR A 291 4.20 27.66 24.25
C TYR A 291 5.50 28.21 24.83
N TYR A 292 5.70 28.04 26.14
CA TYR A 292 6.89 28.52 26.83
C TYR A 292 7.53 27.38 27.64
N LEU A 293 8.77 27.04 27.31
CA LEU A 293 9.53 25.95 27.94
C LEU A 293 10.62 26.48 28.86
N ASP A 294 10.86 25.76 29.97
CA ASP A 294 12.12 25.86 30.72
C ASP A 294 13.15 24.85 30.18
N ASP A 295 14.32 25.35 29.76
CA ASP A 295 15.42 24.60 29.16
C ASP A 295 16.64 24.42 30.09
N GLN A 296 16.54 24.82 31.37
CA GLN A 296 17.69 24.84 32.29
C GLN A 296 18.31 23.46 32.52
N LYS A 297 17.49 22.38 32.50
CA LYS A 297 17.99 21.02 32.77
C LYS A 297 18.96 20.54 31.71
N LEU A 298 18.67 20.81 30.43
CA LEU A 298 19.54 20.45 29.32
C LEU A 298 20.79 21.34 29.27
N LYS A 299 20.66 22.63 29.62
CA LYS A 299 21.81 23.54 29.76
C LYS A 299 22.84 23.04 30.78
N LYS A 300 22.37 22.49 31.90
CA LYS A 300 23.24 21.86 32.92
C LYS A 300 24.00 20.64 32.39
N LEU A 301 23.54 19.97 31.33
CA LEU A 301 24.29 18.91 30.63
C LEU A 301 25.37 19.45 29.67
N GLY A 302 25.43 20.76 29.49
CA GLY A 302 26.42 21.45 28.65
C GLY A 302 25.97 21.70 27.21
N TRP A 303 24.66 21.78 26.96
CA TRP A 303 24.12 22.24 25.69
C TRP A 303 23.68 23.71 25.79
N SER A 304 23.87 24.48 24.71
CA SER A 304 23.32 25.83 24.58
C SER A 304 23.10 26.14 23.10
N GLU A 305 22.05 26.89 22.79
CA GLU A 305 21.84 27.46 21.45
C GLU A 305 23.06 28.28 21.01
N ARG A 306 23.55 28.05 19.79
CA ARG A 306 24.73 28.72 19.22
C ARG A 306 24.37 29.62 18.06
N THR A 307 23.32 29.28 17.34
CA THR A 307 22.90 29.96 16.13
C THR A 307 21.90 31.06 16.49
N THR A 308 22.22 32.31 16.17
CA THR A 308 21.25 33.42 16.30
C THR A 308 20.10 33.27 15.30
N TRP A 309 18.93 33.83 15.60
CA TRP A 309 17.77 33.82 14.69
C TRP A 309 18.11 34.34 13.30
N GLU A 310 18.82 35.47 13.22
CA GLU A 310 19.15 36.13 11.96
C GLU A 310 20.03 35.23 11.08
N GLU A 311 21.04 34.61 11.66
CA GLU A 311 21.92 33.67 10.97
C GLU A 311 21.21 32.38 10.56
N GLY A 312 20.41 31.78 11.45
CA GLY A 312 19.66 30.57 11.15
C GLY A 312 18.63 30.81 10.04
N LEU A 313 17.92 31.94 10.07
CA LEU A 313 16.94 32.31 9.05
C LEU A 313 17.63 32.53 7.69
N ARG A 314 18.78 33.21 7.69
CA ARG A 314 19.61 33.40 6.48
C ARG A 314 20.06 32.07 5.88
N LYS A 315 20.61 31.15 6.68
CA LYS A 315 21.00 29.80 6.24
C LYS A 315 19.81 29.02 5.68
N THR A 316 18.66 29.12 6.32
CA THR A 316 17.42 28.46 5.89
C THR A 316 16.99 28.96 4.51
N ILE A 317 16.92 30.28 4.33
CA ILE A 317 16.55 30.90 3.05
C ILE A 317 17.52 30.52 1.94
N GLU A 318 18.82 30.58 2.22
CA GLU A 318 19.85 30.24 1.23
C GLU A 318 19.75 28.77 0.78
N TRP A 319 19.41 27.87 1.71
CA TRP A 319 19.19 26.47 1.38
C TRP A 319 17.99 26.29 0.44
N TYR A 320 16.84 26.93 0.70
CA TYR A 320 15.68 26.86 -0.21
C TYR A 320 15.95 27.48 -1.58
N ARG A 321 16.74 28.56 -1.63
CA ARG A 321 17.20 29.15 -2.89
C ARG A 321 18.06 28.20 -3.70
N SER A 322 18.97 27.51 -3.04
CA SER A 322 19.88 26.55 -3.67
C SER A 322 19.22 25.21 -4.01
N ASN A 323 18.06 24.90 -3.42
CA ASN A 323 17.37 23.62 -3.54
C ASN A 323 15.86 23.77 -3.86
N PRO A 324 15.47 24.49 -4.92
CA PRO A 324 14.07 24.81 -5.20
C PRO A 324 13.20 23.57 -5.47
N ASP A 325 13.79 22.53 -6.07
CA ASP A 325 13.09 21.30 -6.46
C ASP A 325 13.29 20.14 -5.47
N TRP A 326 13.79 20.42 -4.25
CA TRP A 326 14.13 19.37 -3.29
C TRP A 326 12.96 18.43 -3.00
N TRP A 327 11.78 19.02 -2.82
CA TRP A 327 10.52 18.37 -2.44
C TRP A 327 9.58 18.11 -3.63
N GLY A 328 9.97 18.50 -4.85
CA GLY A 328 9.10 18.43 -6.03
C GLY A 328 7.94 19.42 -5.99
N ASP A 329 6.75 18.98 -6.42
CA ASP A 329 5.56 19.83 -6.42
C ASP A 329 5.05 20.04 -4.98
N VAL A 330 5.14 21.29 -4.54
CA VAL A 330 4.77 21.73 -3.18
C VAL A 330 3.56 22.65 -3.20
N SER A 331 2.89 22.82 -4.34
CA SER A 331 1.76 23.75 -4.51
C SER A 331 0.69 23.59 -3.42
N GLY A 332 0.27 22.36 -3.13
CA GLY A 332 -0.72 22.10 -2.08
C GLY A 332 -0.20 22.35 -0.65
N ALA A 333 1.10 22.16 -0.41
CA ALA A 333 1.71 22.44 0.90
C ALA A 333 1.73 23.95 1.22
N LEU A 334 1.74 24.78 0.19
CA LEU A 334 1.77 26.24 0.31
C LEU A 334 0.40 26.89 0.50
N LEU A 335 -0.68 26.09 0.41
CA LEU A 335 -2.02 26.56 0.75
C LEU A 335 -2.05 27.01 2.23
N PRO A 336 -2.87 28.01 2.58
CA PRO A 336 -3.00 28.47 3.96
C PRO A 336 -3.36 27.34 4.92
N HIS A 337 -4.40 26.56 4.58
CA HIS A 337 -4.78 25.32 5.26
C HIS A 337 -4.56 24.13 4.32
N PRO A 338 -3.37 23.50 4.35
CA PRO A 338 -3.14 22.29 3.58
C PRO A 338 -4.11 21.22 4.06
N ARG A 339 -4.95 20.70 3.16
CA ARG A 339 -5.62 19.41 3.37
C ARG A 339 -4.65 18.34 2.89
N MET A 340 -4.67 17.15 3.49
CA MET A 340 -3.79 16.05 3.06
C MET A 340 -3.75 15.97 1.53
N LEU A 341 -2.59 16.29 0.99
CA LEU A 341 -2.22 15.88 -0.34
C LEU A 341 -2.11 14.35 -0.27
N THR A 342 -3.11 13.63 -0.75
CA THR A 342 -2.94 12.23 -1.12
C THR A 342 -2.08 12.20 -2.39
N THR A 343 -0.81 12.56 -2.28
CA THR A 343 0.16 12.53 -3.37
C THR A 343 1.29 11.57 -3.03
N SER A 344 1.03 10.28 -3.17
CA SER A 344 2.06 9.29 -3.48
C SER A 344 2.37 9.37 -4.98
N ARG A 345 3.00 10.47 -5.43
CA ARG A 345 3.70 10.48 -6.73
C ARG A 345 5.16 10.09 -6.49
N PRO A 346 5.66 8.97 -7.04
CA PRO A 346 7.08 8.80 -7.23
C PRO A 346 7.56 9.82 -8.27
N PHE A 347 8.62 10.52 -7.94
CA PHE A 347 9.31 11.47 -8.82
C PHE A 347 9.87 10.72 -10.05
N ASN A 348 9.37 11.02 -11.24
CA ASN A 348 10.05 10.74 -12.51
C ASN A 348 9.95 12.02 -13.36
N GLY A 349 11.09 12.49 -13.85
CA GLY A 349 11.22 13.77 -14.54
C GLY A 349 10.51 13.84 -15.90
N SER A 350 10.22 15.09 -16.27
CA SER A 350 9.81 15.65 -17.57
C SER A 350 8.41 15.30 -18.12
N GLY A 351 7.62 16.35 -18.40
CA GLY A 351 6.51 16.33 -19.36
C GLY A 351 5.15 16.86 -18.86
N GLU A 352 4.94 18.16 -19.04
CA GLU A 352 3.70 18.96 -19.18
C GLU A 352 2.33 18.46 -18.67
N ILE A 353 1.70 19.33 -17.88
CA ILE A 353 0.33 19.28 -17.33
C ILE A 353 -0.63 20.06 -18.24
N LYS A 354 -1.85 19.54 -18.45
CA LYS A 354 -3.15 20.25 -18.49
C LYS A 354 -4.26 19.23 -18.19
N ASP A 355 -4.83 19.22 -16.99
CA ASP A 355 -5.96 20.04 -16.49
C ASP A 355 -7.27 19.24 -16.51
N LEU A 356 -7.75 18.86 -15.32
CA LEU A 356 -9.16 18.81 -14.90
C LEU A 356 -9.27 18.07 -13.55
N VAL A 357 -8.97 18.78 -12.45
CA VAL A 357 -9.43 18.41 -11.11
C VAL A 357 -9.92 19.67 -10.42
N TYR A 358 -11.22 19.93 -10.53
CA TYR A 358 -11.95 20.77 -9.60
C TYR A 358 -13.31 20.10 -9.35
N GLN A 359 -13.71 20.03 -8.07
CA GLN A 359 -14.86 19.30 -7.49
C GLN A 359 -14.51 17.82 -7.23
N PHE A 360 -14.25 17.35 -6.01
CA PHE A 360 -15.11 17.35 -4.83
C PHE A 360 -14.29 17.19 -3.54
N THR A 361 -14.65 17.90 -2.46
CA THR A 361 -14.58 17.40 -1.07
C THR A 361 -15.50 18.23 -0.16
N SER A 362 -16.80 17.98 -0.29
CA SER A 362 -17.73 18.05 0.83
C SER A 362 -18.79 16.97 0.63
N ASN A 363 -18.75 15.93 1.48
CA ASN A 363 -19.87 15.09 1.93
C ASN A 363 -19.32 13.74 2.41
N TYR A 364 -18.70 13.74 3.59
CA TYR A 364 -18.56 12.54 4.41
C TYR A 364 -18.98 12.88 5.84
N THR A 365 -20.28 13.06 6.01
CA THR A 365 -21.01 12.70 7.22
C THR A 365 -22.45 12.45 6.77
N SER A 366 -22.97 11.26 7.09
CA SER A 366 -24.34 10.79 6.83
C SER A 366 -24.75 10.54 5.37
N THR A 367 -24.67 9.29 4.92
CA THR A 367 -25.64 8.64 4.02
C THR A 367 -25.45 7.13 4.19
N ALA A 368 -26.40 6.40 4.78
CA ALA A 368 -27.49 5.76 4.05
C ALA A 368 -26.98 4.95 2.85
N ILE A 369 -27.25 3.64 2.87
CA ILE A 369 -27.15 2.70 1.74
C ILE A 369 -27.53 3.45 0.45
N ARG A 370 -26.53 3.78 -0.37
CA ARG A 370 -26.78 4.31 -1.71
C ARG A 370 -27.28 3.14 -2.55
N ASN A 371 -28.60 3.05 -2.68
CA ASN A 371 -29.23 2.24 -3.70
C ASN A 371 -28.63 2.59 -5.07
N SER A 372 -28.21 1.54 -5.78
CA SER A 372 -28.03 1.43 -7.23
C SER A 372 -27.73 2.74 -7.98
N THR A 373 -26.45 3.02 -8.23
CA THR A 373 -26.11 3.82 -9.40
C THR A 373 -26.51 3.03 -10.64
N ASN A 374 -27.59 3.44 -11.30
CA ASN A 374 -27.97 2.95 -12.62
C ASN A 374 -26.84 3.27 -13.61
N TYR A 375 -25.95 2.31 -13.86
CA TYR A 375 -25.10 2.34 -15.03
C TYR A 375 -26.01 2.27 -16.26
N SER A 376 -26.11 3.35 -17.03
CA SER A 376 -26.76 3.28 -18.34
C SER A 376 -25.96 2.31 -19.22
N GLU A 377 -26.64 1.43 -19.95
CA GLU A 377 -26.06 0.41 -20.86
C GLU A 377 -24.99 0.95 -21.85
N ASN A 378 -24.92 2.27 -22.03
CA ASN A 378 -24.01 2.99 -22.94
C ASN A 378 -22.75 3.62 -22.29
N SER A 379 -22.42 3.33 -21.02
CA SER A 379 -21.19 3.88 -20.42
C SER A 379 -19.93 3.22 -21.02
N PRO A 380 -18.89 3.99 -21.41
CA PRO A 380 -17.69 3.41 -22.00
C PRO A 380 -16.94 2.57 -20.97
N LEU A 381 -16.63 1.31 -21.32
CA LEU A 381 -15.85 0.41 -20.48
C LEU A 381 -14.38 0.80 -20.48
N LYS A 382 -13.76 0.74 -19.31
CA LYS A 382 -12.30 0.68 -19.15
C LYS A 382 -11.95 -0.42 -18.15
N PHE A 383 -11.02 -1.30 -18.51
CA PHE A 383 -10.62 -2.43 -17.66
C PHE A 383 -9.22 -2.25 -17.06
N LEU A 384 -9.07 -2.64 -15.79
CA LEU A 384 -7.77 -2.96 -15.20
C LEU A 384 -7.65 -4.49 -15.12
N ILE A 385 -6.61 -5.05 -15.72
CA ILE A 385 -6.43 -6.50 -15.86
C ILE A 385 -5.25 -6.97 -15.00
N TYR A 386 -5.50 -7.93 -14.11
CA TYR A 386 -4.46 -8.66 -13.40
C TYR A 386 -4.24 -10.04 -14.02
N GLY A 387 -2.97 -10.47 -14.09
CA GLY A 387 -2.59 -11.76 -14.69
C GLY A 387 -2.01 -11.66 -16.11
N ARG A 388 -1.30 -10.57 -16.45
CA ARG A 388 -0.70 -10.32 -17.77
C ARG A 388 0.10 -11.50 -18.34
N THR A 389 0.91 -12.16 -17.52
CA THR A 389 1.73 -13.33 -17.91
C THR A 389 0.95 -14.65 -17.89
N GLY A 390 -0.30 -14.60 -17.43
CA GLY A 390 -1.26 -15.70 -17.44
C GLY A 390 -1.89 -15.87 -18.81
N TRP A 391 -2.47 -17.04 -19.06
CA TRP A 391 -3.05 -17.34 -20.36
C TRP A 391 -4.35 -16.54 -20.59
N ILE A 392 -5.28 -16.61 -19.64
CA ILE A 392 -6.55 -15.87 -19.68
C ILE A 392 -6.30 -14.36 -19.67
N GLY A 393 -5.44 -13.85 -18.78
CA GLY A 393 -5.13 -12.41 -18.72
C GLY A 393 -4.51 -11.85 -20.01
N GLY A 394 -3.70 -12.66 -20.72
CA GLY A 394 -3.20 -12.31 -22.05
C GLY A 394 -4.31 -12.27 -23.11
N LEU A 395 -5.22 -13.25 -23.10
CA LEU A 395 -6.38 -13.28 -24.02
C LEU A 395 -7.33 -12.11 -23.78
N LEU A 396 -7.59 -11.74 -22.52
CA LEU A 396 -8.44 -10.59 -22.17
C LEU A 396 -7.87 -9.28 -22.70
N GLY A 397 -6.55 -9.08 -22.65
CA GLY A 397 -5.91 -7.93 -23.28
C GLY A 397 -6.14 -7.89 -24.79
N LYS A 398 -5.91 -9.01 -25.48
CA LYS A 398 -6.17 -9.13 -26.93
C LYS A 398 -7.63 -8.86 -27.29
N ILE A 399 -8.58 -9.33 -26.47
CA ILE A 399 -10.01 -9.07 -26.65
C ILE A 399 -10.31 -7.58 -26.49
N CYS A 400 -9.74 -6.92 -25.48
CA CYS A 400 -9.88 -5.48 -25.28
C CYS A 400 -9.28 -4.70 -26.46
N GLU A 401 -8.09 -5.07 -26.94
CA GLU A 401 -7.46 -4.48 -28.14
C GLU A 401 -8.36 -4.62 -29.37
N THR A 402 -8.82 -5.83 -29.65
CA THR A 402 -9.68 -6.14 -30.82
C THR A 402 -11.01 -5.38 -30.78
N LYS A 403 -11.59 -5.22 -29.59
CA LYS A 403 -12.87 -4.52 -29.39
C LYS A 403 -12.71 -3.01 -29.19
N GLY A 404 -11.48 -2.47 -29.22
CA GLY A 404 -11.20 -1.05 -28.98
C GLY A 404 -11.58 -0.58 -27.56
N ILE A 405 -11.54 -1.49 -26.58
CA ILE A 405 -11.87 -1.18 -25.18
C ILE A 405 -10.58 -0.75 -24.47
N PRO A 406 -10.53 0.46 -23.88
CA PRO A 406 -9.38 0.90 -23.10
C PRO A 406 -9.09 -0.07 -21.95
N PHE A 407 -7.83 -0.45 -21.80
CA PHE A 407 -7.40 -1.27 -20.67
C PHE A 407 -5.96 -1.00 -20.26
N GLU A 408 -5.65 -1.34 -19.03
CA GLU A 408 -4.30 -1.33 -18.48
C GLU A 408 -4.03 -2.63 -17.73
N TYR A 409 -2.78 -3.06 -17.68
CA TYR A 409 -2.38 -4.17 -16.82
C TYR A 409 -1.93 -3.67 -15.45
N GLY A 410 -2.44 -4.30 -14.40
CA GLY A 410 -1.95 -4.08 -13.04
C GLY A 410 -0.46 -4.41 -12.92
N LYS A 411 0.27 -3.59 -12.16
CA LYS A 411 1.71 -3.74 -11.92
C LYS A 411 1.99 -4.45 -10.60
N GLY A 412 1.07 -4.35 -9.64
CA GLY A 412 1.20 -4.96 -8.32
C GLY A 412 0.99 -6.46 -8.28
N ARG A 413 1.60 -7.08 -7.27
CA ARG A 413 1.15 -8.39 -6.80
C ARG A 413 -0.13 -8.23 -6.00
N LEU A 414 -1.02 -9.21 -6.06
CA LEU A 414 -2.33 -9.10 -5.41
C LEU A 414 -2.23 -9.01 -3.87
N GLU A 415 -1.18 -9.56 -3.28
CA GLU A 415 -0.92 -9.41 -1.83
C GLU A 415 -0.46 -8.00 -1.42
N GLU A 416 -0.07 -7.13 -2.37
CA GLU A 416 0.44 -5.78 -2.12
C GLU A 416 -0.66 -4.72 -2.25
N ARG A 417 -1.52 -4.61 -1.23
CA ARG A 417 -2.70 -3.71 -1.24
C ARG A 417 -2.39 -2.28 -1.70
N SER A 418 -1.30 -1.68 -1.22
CA SER A 418 -0.91 -0.30 -1.56
C SER A 418 -0.68 -0.12 -3.07
N GLN A 419 -0.12 -1.13 -3.73
CA GLN A 419 0.08 -1.10 -5.17
C GLN A 419 -1.23 -1.30 -5.94
N LEU A 420 -2.16 -2.13 -5.44
CA LEU A 420 -3.50 -2.25 -6.06
C LEU A 420 -4.26 -0.94 -6.06
N VAL A 421 -4.19 -0.21 -4.93
CA VAL A 421 -4.76 1.12 -4.80
C VAL A 421 -4.15 2.08 -5.82
N LEU A 422 -2.82 2.09 -5.96
CA LEU A 422 -2.14 2.91 -6.97
C LEU A 422 -2.53 2.53 -8.40
N ASP A 423 -2.62 1.23 -8.71
CA ASP A 423 -3.00 0.75 -10.04
C ASP A 423 -4.42 1.22 -10.41
N ILE A 424 -5.38 1.14 -9.48
CA ILE A 424 -6.75 1.64 -9.67
C ILE A 424 -6.79 3.16 -9.82
N GLN A 425 -6.08 3.90 -8.97
CA GLN A 425 -6.06 5.36 -9.02
C GLN A 425 -5.46 5.90 -10.33
N ASN A 426 -4.43 5.22 -10.85
CA ASN A 426 -3.78 5.58 -12.10
C ASN A 426 -4.62 5.18 -13.32
N ALA A 427 -5.07 3.93 -13.35
CA ALA A 427 -5.83 3.43 -14.50
C ALA A 427 -7.25 3.99 -14.54
N LYS A 428 -7.83 4.42 -13.41
CA LYS A 428 -9.24 4.85 -13.29
C LYS A 428 -10.19 3.91 -14.06
N PRO A 429 -10.13 2.59 -13.80
CA PRO A 429 -10.94 1.63 -14.53
C PRO A 429 -12.41 1.78 -14.13
N THR A 430 -13.30 1.28 -14.98
CA THR A 430 -14.71 1.06 -14.63
C THR A 430 -14.92 -0.31 -13.98
N HIS A 431 -14.08 -1.29 -14.35
CA HIS A 431 -14.20 -2.69 -13.97
C HIS A 431 -12.81 -3.32 -13.86
N VAL A 432 -12.69 -4.37 -13.07
CA VAL A 432 -11.43 -5.09 -12.88
C VAL A 432 -11.56 -6.54 -13.31
N PHE A 433 -10.65 -7.01 -14.17
CA PHE A 433 -10.51 -8.43 -14.49
C PHE A 433 -9.40 -9.04 -13.62
N ASN A 434 -9.76 -9.99 -12.76
CA ASN A 434 -8.80 -10.77 -11.99
C ASN A 434 -8.57 -12.16 -12.62
N ALA A 435 -7.56 -12.25 -13.48
CA ALA A 435 -7.06 -13.51 -14.04
C ALA A 435 -5.70 -13.93 -13.45
N ALA A 436 -5.32 -13.32 -12.31
CA ALA A 436 -4.08 -13.65 -11.62
C ALA A 436 -4.27 -14.86 -10.69
N GLY A 437 -3.21 -15.66 -10.57
CA GLY A 437 -3.19 -16.83 -9.72
C GLY A 437 -2.01 -17.74 -10.02
N VAL A 438 -1.69 -18.59 -9.06
CA VAL A 438 -0.67 -19.63 -9.19
C VAL A 438 -1.36 -20.98 -9.35
N THR A 439 -1.12 -21.62 -10.50
CA THR A 439 -1.60 -22.97 -10.82
C THR A 439 -0.47 -24.01 -10.77
N GLY A 440 0.71 -23.62 -10.29
CA GLY A 440 1.91 -24.45 -10.30
C GLY A 440 2.59 -24.57 -11.67
N ARG A 441 3.90 -24.88 -11.68
CA ARG A 441 4.65 -25.26 -12.89
C ARG A 441 5.35 -26.61 -12.63
N PRO A 442 5.20 -27.62 -13.50
CA PRO A 442 4.44 -27.62 -14.77
C PRO A 442 2.93 -27.81 -14.61
N ASN A 443 2.44 -28.25 -13.44
CA ASN A 443 1.02 -28.53 -13.18
C ASN A 443 0.65 -28.22 -11.72
N VAL A 444 -0.60 -28.53 -11.33
CA VAL A 444 -1.16 -28.23 -10.01
C VAL A 444 -0.45 -28.94 -8.85
N ASP A 445 0.29 -30.01 -9.12
CA ASP A 445 1.00 -30.77 -8.08
C ASP A 445 2.12 -29.93 -7.43
N TRP A 446 2.63 -28.92 -8.13
CA TRP A 446 3.57 -27.94 -7.56
C TRP A 446 2.98 -27.21 -6.34
N CYS A 447 1.67 -27.00 -6.29
CA CYS A 447 1.01 -26.33 -5.18
C CYS A 447 1.07 -27.16 -3.88
N GLU A 448 1.24 -28.48 -3.97
CA GLU A 448 1.36 -29.37 -2.80
C GLU A 448 2.63 -29.08 -1.99
N SER A 449 3.73 -28.72 -2.65
CA SER A 449 5.01 -28.39 -2.01
C SER A 449 5.19 -26.89 -1.76
N HIS A 450 4.29 -26.03 -2.27
CA HIS A 450 4.39 -24.57 -2.20
C HIS A 450 3.15 -23.93 -1.55
N LYS A 451 2.62 -24.57 -0.51
CA LYS A 451 1.36 -24.19 0.15
C LYS A 451 1.29 -22.72 0.58
N PRO A 452 2.31 -22.14 1.26
CA PRO A 452 2.23 -20.74 1.70
C PRO A 452 2.19 -19.73 0.53
N GLY A 453 2.92 -20.00 -0.55
CA GLY A 453 2.91 -19.14 -1.75
C GLY A 453 1.57 -19.19 -2.48
N THR A 454 0.99 -20.40 -2.56
CA THR A 454 -0.36 -20.61 -3.10
C THR A 454 -1.42 -19.89 -2.28
N ILE A 455 -1.37 -19.97 -0.94
CA ILE A 455 -2.29 -19.22 -0.06
C ILE A 455 -2.14 -17.72 -0.28
N ARG A 456 -0.90 -17.20 -0.24
CA ARG A 456 -0.64 -15.75 -0.38
C ARG A 456 -1.22 -15.19 -1.67
N THR A 457 -1.03 -15.89 -2.78
CA THR A 457 -1.49 -15.39 -4.09
C THR A 457 -2.96 -15.68 -4.34
N ASN A 458 -3.38 -16.94 -4.19
CA ASN A 458 -4.73 -17.35 -4.59
C ASN A 458 -5.79 -16.97 -3.55
N VAL A 459 -5.41 -16.86 -2.27
CA VAL A 459 -6.33 -16.54 -1.16
C VAL A 459 -6.22 -15.08 -0.77
N THR A 460 -5.15 -14.71 -0.08
CA THR A 460 -4.99 -13.35 0.45
C THR A 460 -5.03 -12.31 -0.66
N GLY A 461 -4.32 -12.54 -1.76
CA GLY A 461 -4.29 -11.62 -2.88
C GLY A 461 -5.66 -11.39 -3.53
N THR A 462 -6.41 -12.46 -3.80
CA THR A 462 -7.75 -12.36 -4.39
C THR A 462 -8.71 -11.57 -3.50
N LEU A 463 -8.70 -11.84 -2.19
CA LEU A 463 -9.55 -11.13 -1.22
C LEU A 463 -9.15 -9.66 -1.09
N ASN A 464 -7.85 -9.36 -1.08
CA ASN A 464 -7.36 -7.98 -1.09
C ASN A 464 -7.89 -7.22 -2.31
N LEU A 465 -7.85 -7.82 -3.50
CA LEU A 465 -8.32 -7.15 -4.71
C LEU A 465 -9.84 -6.92 -4.66
N ALA A 466 -10.62 -7.90 -4.19
CA ALA A 466 -12.07 -7.76 -4.04
C ALA A 466 -12.43 -6.57 -3.15
N ASP A 467 -11.76 -6.49 -1.99
CA ASP A 467 -11.96 -5.44 -1.00
C ASP A 467 -11.53 -4.05 -1.50
N VAL A 468 -10.36 -3.94 -2.13
CA VAL A 468 -9.94 -2.67 -2.75
C VAL A 468 -10.90 -2.27 -3.87
N CYS A 469 -11.35 -3.20 -4.71
CA CYS A 469 -12.35 -2.86 -5.74
C CYS A 469 -13.63 -2.31 -5.11
N ARG A 470 -14.07 -2.89 -3.97
CA ARG A 470 -15.26 -2.46 -3.25
C ARG A 470 -15.12 -1.03 -2.73
N GLU A 471 -13.99 -0.69 -2.12
CA GLU A 471 -13.69 0.66 -1.62
C GLU A 471 -13.79 1.73 -2.72
N TYR A 472 -13.50 1.35 -3.96
CA TYR A 472 -13.54 2.24 -5.14
C TYR A 472 -14.83 2.10 -5.97
N GLY A 473 -15.82 1.32 -5.50
CA GLY A 473 -17.09 1.13 -6.19
C GLY A 473 -16.98 0.37 -7.51
N LEU A 474 -15.96 -0.48 -7.66
CA LEU A 474 -15.65 -1.24 -8.87
C LEU A 474 -16.17 -2.68 -8.77
N LEU A 475 -16.74 -3.17 -9.88
CA LEU A 475 -17.06 -4.58 -10.06
C LEU A 475 -15.79 -5.36 -10.43
N MET A 476 -15.48 -6.39 -9.64
CA MET A 476 -14.39 -7.33 -9.91
C MET A 476 -14.94 -8.59 -10.59
N MET A 477 -14.48 -8.83 -11.81
CA MET A 477 -14.71 -10.06 -12.57
C MET A 477 -13.57 -11.04 -12.27
N ASN A 478 -13.86 -12.04 -11.44
CA ASN A 478 -12.89 -13.00 -10.92
C ASN A 478 -12.93 -14.32 -11.69
N TYR A 479 -11.83 -14.67 -12.36
CA TYR A 479 -11.72 -15.96 -13.05
C TYR A 479 -11.30 -17.04 -12.06
N ALA A 480 -12.30 -17.78 -11.57
CA ALA A 480 -12.16 -18.91 -10.66
C ALA A 480 -12.10 -20.24 -11.42
N THR A 481 -12.39 -21.35 -10.73
CA THR A 481 -12.23 -22.69 -11.28
C THR A 481 -13.39 -23.59 -10.90
N GLY A 482 -13.92 -24.35 -11.88
CA GLY A 482 -14.88 -25.43 -11.64
C GLY A 482 -14.25 -26.71 -11.09
N CYS A 483 -12.92 -26.77 -10.97
CA CYS A 483 -12.20 -27.91 -10.39
C CYS A 483 -12.30 -28.00 -8.85
N ILE A 484 -13.48 -27.71 -8.30
CA ILE A 484 -13.83 -27.76 -6.87
C ILE A 484 -14.96 -28.76 -6.58
N PHE A 485 -15.41 -29.46 -7.63
CA PHE A 485 -16.42 -30.52 -7.55
C PHE A 485 -15.89 -31.87 -8.07
N GLU A 486 -16.44 -32.95 -7.56
CA GLU A 486 -16.34 -34.29 -8.11
C GLU A 486 -17.73 -34.94 -8.15
N TYR A 487 -17.98 -35.80 -9.15
CA TYR A 487 -19.23 -36.55 -9.25
C TYR A 487 -19.53 -37.29 -7.93
N ASP A 488 -20.78 -37.20 -7.47
CA ASP A 488 -21.27 -37.81 -6.23
C ASP A 488 -22.66 -38.46 -6.43
N ASP A 489 -23.28 -38.90 -5.34
CA ASP A 489 -24.58 -39.57 -5.38
C ASP A 489 -25.73 -38.63 -5.80
N GLU A 490 -25.60 -37.32 -5.55
CA GLU A 490 -26.58 -36.30 -5.93
C GLU A 490 -26.37 -35.81 -7.37
N HIS A 491 -25.14 -35.91 -7.86
CA HIS A 491 -24.72 -35.56 -9.21
C HIS A 491 -24.03 -36.76 -9.89
N PRO A 492 -24.76 -37.86 -10.22
CA PRO A 492 -24.13 -39.04 -10.79
C PRO A 492 -23.58 -38.77 -12.19
N LYS A 493 -22.42 -39.36 -12.50
CA LYS A 493 -21.80 -39.30 -13.84
C LYS A 493 -22.78 -39.74 -14.94
N GLY A 494 -23.05 -38.86 -15.90
CA GLY A 494 -23.91 -39.14 -17.06
C GLY A 494 -25.41 -39.03 -16.79
N SER A 495 -25.81 -38.51 -15.62
CA SER A 495 -27.22 -38.24 -15.29
C SER A 495 -27.79 -36.99 -15.98
N GLY A 496 -26.93 -36.07 -16.43
CA GLY A 496 -27.32 -34.73 -16.88
C GLY A 496 -27.63 -33.77 -15.73
N LEU A 497 -27.44 -34.19 -14.47
CA LEU A 497 -27.54 -33.34 -13.29
C LEU A 497 -26.16 -32.74 -12.98
N GLY A 498 -25.97 -31.49 -13.34
CA GLY A 498 -24.74 -30.75 -13.06
C GLY A 498 -24.79 -29.97 -11.76
N PHE A 499 -23.61 -29.74 -11.17
CA PHE A 499 -23.43 -28.85 -10.02
C PHE A 499 -23.78 -27.42 -10.39
N LYS A 500 -24.64 -26.80 -9.60
CA LYS A 500 -25.10 -25.43 -9.75
C LYS A 500 -24.24 -24.44 -8.94
N GLU A 501 -24.59 -23.16 -8.99
CA GLU A 501 -23.75 -22.10 -8.39
C GLU A 501 -23.82 -21.99 -6.86
N GLU A 502 -24.87 -22.51 -6.26
CA GLU A 502 -25.19 -22.60 -4.83
C GLU A 502 -24.66 -23.89 -4.18
N ASP A 503 -24.39 -24.92 -4.99
CA ASP A 503 -23.85 -26.18 -4.50
C ASP A 503 -22.51 -26.00 -3.80
N LYS A 504 -22.36 -26.71 -2.68
CA LYS A 504 -21.15 -26.67 -1.86
C LYS A 504 -20.03 -27.46 -2.51
N PRO A 505 -18.82 -26.88 -2.63
CA PRO A 505 -17.65 -27.61 -3.13
C PRO A 505 -17.41 -28.91 -2.35
N ASN A 506 -17.36 -30.04 -3.06
CA ASN A 506 -17.14 -31.37 -2.47
C ASN A 506 -15.73 -31.93 -2.77
N PHE A 507 -14.95 -31.32 -3.68
CA PHE A 507 -13.62 -31.81 -4.05
C PHE A 507 -12.49 -31.01 -3.39
N THR A 508 -11.70 -31.70 -2.56
CA THR A 508 -10.49 -31.13 -1.92
C THR A 508 -9.22 -31.91 -2.23
N GLY A 509 -9.25 -32.77 -3.24
CA GLY A 509 -8.16 -33.69 -3.60
C GLY A 509 -6.86 -33.02 -4.05
N SER A 510 -6.84 -31.71 -4.32
CA SER A 510 -5.60 -30.96 -4.51
C SER A 510 -5.58 -29.68 -3.67
N PHE A 511 -4.40 -29.26 -3.22
CA PHE A 511 -4.22 -28.03 -2.47
C PHE A 511 -4.63 -26.80 -3.28
N TYR A 512 -4.40 -26.82 -4.60
CA TYR A 512 -4.91 -25.80 -5.51
C TYR A 512 -6.45 -25.69 -5.40
N SER A 513 -7.17 -26.80 -5.59
CA SER A 513 -8.63 -26.84 -5.51
C SER A 513 -9.14 -26.40 -4.13
N LYS A 514 -8.49 -26.88 -3.05
CA LYS A 514 -8.80 -26.47 -1.68
C LYS A 514 -8.73 -24.95 -1.50
N THR A 515 -7.65 -24.32 -1.97
CA THR A 515 -7.53 -22.85 -1.87
C THR A 515 -8.59 -22.12 -2.67
N LYS A 516 -8.99 -22.64 -3.83
CA LYS A 516 -9.98 -22.01 -4.69
C LYS A 516 -11.40 -22.13 -4.13
N ALA A 517 -11.75 -23.29 -3.57
CA ALA A 517 -13.03 -23.49 -2.87
C ALA A 517 -13.18 -22.53 -1.68
N MET A 518 -12.14 -22.41 -0.84
CA MET A 518 -12.15 -21.49 0.32
C MET A 518 -12.30 -20.02 -0.09
N VAL A 519 -11.65 -19.62 -1.19
CA VAL A 519 -11.71 -18.23 -1.66
C VAL A 519 -13.05 -17.90 -2.27
N GLU A 520 -13.64 -18.84 -3.01
CA GLU A 520 -14.97 -18.65 -3.57
C GLU A 520 -16.00 -18.45 -2.47
N ASP A 521 -15.98 -19.29 -1.42
CA ASP A 521 -16.84 -19.17 -0.24
C ASP A 521 -16.75 -17.76 0.40
N LEU A 522 -15.52 -17.26 0.59
CA LEU A 522 -15.30 -15.92 1.15
C LEU A 522 -15.67 -14.77 0.20
N LEU A 523 -15.54 -14.97 -1.12
CA LEU A 523 -15.88 -13.94 -2.12
C LEU A 523 -17.39 -13.73 -2.26
N GLN A 524 -18.22 -14.69 -1.83
CA GLN A 524 -19.69 -14.53 -1.84
C GLN A 524 -20.15 -13.38 -0.94
N GLU A 525 -19.38 -13.04 0.10
CA GLU A 525 -19.66 -11.93 1.01
C GLU A 525 -19.38 -10.54 0.39
N TYR A 526 -18.75 -10.49 -0.78
CA TYR A 526 -18.49 -9.25 -1.51
C TYR A 526 -19.56 -9.02 -2.57
N ASP A 527 -20.43 -8.04 -2.33
CA ASP A 527 -21.49 -7.64 -3.26
C ASP A 527 -20.95 -7.17 -4.62
N ASN A 528 -19.70 -6.74 -4.70
CA ASN A 528 -19.03 -6.20 -5.89
C ASN A 528 -18.22 -7.23 -6.69
N VAL A 529 -18.48 -8.53 -6.52
CA VAL A 529 -17.73 -9.59 -7.21
C VAL A 529 -18.63 -10.41 -8.13
N CYS A 530 -18.12 -10.70 -9.33
CA CYS A 530 -18.63 -11.72 -10.23
C CYS A 530 -17.59 -12.84 -10.37
N THR A 531 -17.91 -14.04 -9.90
CA THR A 531 -17.02 -15.19 -9.93
C THR A 531 -17.38 -16.08 -11.12
N LEU A 532 -16.43 -16.26 -12.04
CA LEU A 532 -16.58 -17.07 -13.24
C LEU A 532 -15.81 -18.39 -13.06
N ARG A 533 -16.52 -19.51 -12.86
CA ARG A 533 -15.90 -20.83 -12.70
C ARG A 533 -15.47 -21.38 -14.06
N VAL A 534 -14.21 -21.19 -14.42
CA VAL A 534 -13.61 -21.75 -15.65
C VAL A 534 -13.25 -23.21 -15.44
N ARG A 535 -13.44 -24.07 -16.44
CA ARG A 535 -13.14 -25.50 -16.30
C ARG A 535 -12.53 -26.07 -17.58
N MET A 536 -11.36 -26.71 -17.44
CA MET A 536 -10.53 -27.24 -18.53
C MET A 536 -10.52 -26.36 -19.79
N PRO A 537 -9.90 -25.16 -19.73
CA PRO A 537 -9.97 -24.18 -20.81
C PRO A 537 -9.40 -24.69 -22.14
N ILE A 538 -10.15 -24.45 -23.22
CA ILE A 538 -9.80 -24.78 -24.60
C ILE A 538 -9.80 -23.51 -25.44
N SER A 539 -8.90 -23.42 -26.42
CA SER A 539 -8.93 -22.35 -27.44
C SER A 539 -8.67 -22.86 -28.84
N SER A 540 -8.92 -22.00 -29.84
CA SER A 540 -8.52 -22.21 -31.24
C SER A 540 -7.00 -22.32 -31.44
N ASP A 541 -6.18 -21.72 -30.57
CA ASP A 541 -4.72 -21.86 -30.62
C ASP A 541 -4.27 -23.24 -30.10
N LEU A 542 -4.15 -24.21 -31.01
CA LEU A 542 -3.72 -25.57 -30.74
C LEU A 542 -2.20 -25.73 -30.54
N ASN A 543 -1.42 -24.66 -30.74
CA ASN A 543 0.02 -24.66 -30.44
C ASN A 543 0.30 -24.32 -28.97
N ASN A 544 -0.70 -23.76 -28.26
CA ASN A 544 -0.52 -23.36 -26.88
C ASN A 544 -0.42 -24.58 -25.93
N PRO A 545 0.70 -24.74 -25.20
CA PRO A 545 0.88 -25.90 -24.30
C PRO A 545 -0.09 -25.91 -23.10
N ARG A 546 -0.79 -24.81 -22.83
CA ARG A 546 -1.82 -24.75 -21.78
C ARG A 546 -3.18 -25.23 -22.26
N ASN A 547 -3.42 -25.25 -23.57
CA ASN A 547 -4.66 -25.72 -24.18
C ASN A 547 -4.90 -27.19 -23.88
N PHE A 548 -6.10 -27.50 -23.40
CA PHE A 548 -6.45 -28.85 -22.98
C PHE A 548 -6.33 -29.85 -24.13
N ILE A 549 -6.76 -29.50 -25.35
CA ILE A 549 -6.65 -30.36 -26.54
C ILE A 549 -5.18 -30.69 -26.82
N THR A 550 -4.31 -29.67 -26.83
CA THR A 550 -2.86 -29.82 -27.05
C THR A 550 -2.19 -30.70 -26.00
N LYS A 551 -2.70 -30.72 -24.77
CA LYS A 551 -2.19 -31.61 -23.71
C LYS A 551 -2.60 -33.05 -23.99
N ILE A 552 -3.89 -33.31 -24.20
CA ILE A 552 -4.40 -34.67 -24.34
C ILE A 552 -3.98 -35.32 -25.66
N SER A 553 -3.75 -34.56 -26.72
CA SER A 553 -3.25 -35.09 -27.99
C SER A 553 -1.80 -35.56 -27.94
N ARG A 554 -1.05 -35.16 -26.92
CA ARG A 554 0.35 -35.57 -26.68
C ARG A 554 0.50 -36.67 -25.64
N TYR A 555 -0.60 -37.08 -25.00
CA TYR A 555 -0.55 -38.14 -24.01
C TYR A 555 -0.73 -39.50 -24.67
N ASP A 556 0.15 -40.44 -24.34
CA ASP A 556 0.01 -41.83 -24.80
C ASP A 556 -1.26 -42.49 -24.23
N LYS A 557 -1.71 -42.01 -23.06
CA LYS A 557 -2.85 -42.54 -22.31
C LYS A 557 -3.74 -41.44 -21.75
N VAL A 558 -5.06 -41.60 -21.87
CA VAL A 558 -6.07 -40.63 -21.42
C VAL A 558 -7.17 -41.31 -20.60
N VAL A 559 -7.88 -40.56 -19.76
CA VAL A 559 -9.01 -41.09 -18.97
C VAL A 559 -10.32 -40.62 -19.59
N ASN A 560 -11.19 -41.56 -19.98
CA ASN A 560 -12.43 -41.23 -20.67
C ASN A 560 -13.58 -40.88 -19.70
N ILE A 561 -13.56 -39.67 -19.16
CA ILE A 561 -14.62 -39.15 -18.29
C ILE A 561 -15.25 -37.90 -18.93
N PRO A 562 -16.58 -37.87 -19.14
CA PRO A 562 -17.32 -36.68 -19.54
C PRO A 562 -17.23 -35.61 -18.48
N ASN A 563 -17.21 -34.37 -18.93
CA ASN A 563 -16.76 -33.26 -18.12
C ASN A 563 -17.20 -31.95 -18.80
N SER A 564 -17.71 -30.96 -18.05
CA SER A 564 -18.04 -29.64 -18.61
C SER A 564 -16.78 -28.94 -19.11
N MET A 565 -16.79 -28.03 -20.08
CA MET A 565 -15.54 -27.35 -20.49
C MET A 565 -15.80 -25.91 -20.89
N THR A 566 -14.77 -25.07 -20.83
CA THR A 566 -14.83 -23.66 -21.21
C THR A 566 -14.09 -23.46 -22.54
N VAL A 567 -14.82 -23.20 -23.63
CA VAL A 567 -14.23 -22.74 -24.90
C VAL A 567 -14.00 -21.24 -24.82
N LEU A 568 -12.73 -20.84 -24.68
CA LEU A 568 -12.34 -19.47 -24.38
C LEU A 568 -12.68 -18.49 -25.50
N ASP A 569 -12.59 -18.93 -26.76
CA ASP A 569 -12.89 -18.12 -27.95
C ASP A 569 -14.36 -17.65 -27.98
N GLU A 570 -15.28 -18.43 -27.41
CA GLU A 570 -16.68 -18.05 -27.27
C GLU A 570 -16.96 -17.31 -25.96
N LEU A 571 -16.49 -17.86 -24.83
CA LEU A 571 -16.92 -17.39 -23.52
C LEU A 571 -16.19 -16.14 -23.05
N LEU A 572 -14.88 -15.97 -23.29
CA LEU A 572 -14.18 -14.76 -22.81
C LEU A 572 -14.78 -13.45 -23.38
N PRO A 573 -15.18 -13.37 -24.66
CA PRO A 573 -15.96 -12.24 -25.17
C PRO A 573 -17.25 -11.98 -24.39
N MET A 574 -17.97 -13.03 -23.96
CA MET A 574 -19.18 -12.89 -23.13
C MET A 574 -18.86 -12.34 -21.75
N SER A 575 -17.69 -12.64 -21.14
CA SER A 575 -17.32 -12.05 -19.84
C SER A 575 -17.17 -10.52 -19.88
N VAL A 576 -16.85 -9.94 -21.04
CA VAL A 576 -16.85 -8.48 -21.25
C VAL A 576 -18.28 -7.93 -21.24
N GLU A 577 -19.20 -8.66 -21.85
CA GLU A 577 -20.63 -8.31 -21.84
C GLU A 577 -21.24 -8.47 -20.45
N MET A 578 -20.87 -9.52 -19.71
CA MET A 578 -21.27 -9.70 -18.30
C MET A 578 -20.81 -8.53 -17.43
N ALA A 579 -19.58 -8.02 -17.64
CA ALA A 579 -19.11 -6.83 -16.95
C ALA A 579 -19.99 -5.61 -17.30
N ARG A 580 -20.31 -5.40 -18.59
CA ARG A 580 -21.22 -4.33 -19.03
C ARG A 580 -22.59 -4.41 -18.36
N ARG A 581 -23.13 -5.62 -18.22
CA ARG A 581 -24.42 -5.91 -17.56
C ARG A 581 -24.36 -5.89 -16.04
N ASN A 582 -23.18 -5.62 -15.44
CA ASN A 582 -22.97 -5.64 -14.01
C ASN A 582 -23.36 -6.98 -13.34
N CYS A 583 -23.14 -8.10 -14.02
CA CYS A 583 -23.38 -9.43 -13.44
C CYS A 583 -22.58 -9.61 -12.16
N ARG A 584 -23.17 -10.25 -11.14
CA ARG A 584 -22.59 -10.48 -9.80
C ARG A 584 -22.82 -11.91 -9.34
N GLY A 585 -22.16 -12.30 -8.26
CA GLY A 585 -22.24 -13.64 -7.69
C GLY A 585 -21.50 -14.67 -8.54
N ILE A 586 -21.78 -15.93 -8.29
CA ILE A 586 -21.11 -17.07 -8.93
C ILE A 586 -21.80 -17.41 -10.25
N TRP A 587 -21.01 -17.83 -11.24
CA TRP A 587 -21.44 -18.28 -12.55
C TRP A 587 -20.63 -19.51 -12.96
N ASN A 588 -21.33 -20.59 -13.31
CA ASN A 588 -20.74 -21.74 -13.97
C ASN A 588 -20.35 -21.35 -15.40
N PHE A 589 -19.09 -20.95 -15.58
CA PHE A 589 -18.59 -20.33 -16.80
C PHE A 589 -18.08 -21.39 -17.80
N THR A 590 -18.98 -22.28 -18.18
CA THR A 590 -18.74 -23.42 -19.07
C THR A 590 -19.80 -23.49 -20.16
N ASN A 591 -19.44 -24.05 -21.31
CA ASN A 591 -20.42 -24.34 -22.35
C ASN A 591 -21.40 -25.42 -21.86
N PRO A 592 -22.71 -25.30 -22.20
CA PRO A 592 -23.70 -26.31 -21.83
C PRO A 592 -23.34 -27.72 -22.27
N GLY A 593 -23.54 -28.67 -21.35
CA GLY A 593 -23.29 -30.09 -21.54
C GLY A 593 -21.86 -30.52 -21.17
N VAL A 594 -21.59 -31.80 -21.44
CA VAL A 594 -20.33 -32.46 -21.14
C VAL A 594 -19.72 -33.06 -22.40
N ILE A 595 -18.40 -33.18 -22.41
CA ILE A 595 -17.68 -33.91 -23.44
C ILE A 595 -16.56 -34.73 -22.80
N SER A 596 -16.38 -35.95 -23.29
CA SER A 596 -15.33 -36.84 -22.83
C SER A 596 -14.03 -36.63 -23.59
N HIS A 597 -12.92 -37.17 -23.03
CA HIS A 597 -11.62 -37.05 -23.67
C HIS A 597 -11.60 -37.76 -25.04
N ASN A 598 -12.26 -38.92 -25.16
CA ASN A 598 -12.33 -39.64 -26.43
C ASN A 598 -13.09 -38.86 -27.49
N GLU A 599 -14.22 -38.25 -27.14
CA GLU A 599 -14.99 -37.44 -28.10
C GLU A 599 -14.17 -36.25 -28.62
N ILE A 600 -13.35 -35.61 -27.78
CA ILE A 600 -12.43 -34.53 -28.22
C ILE A 600 -11.34 -35.07 -29.14
N LEU A 601 -10.74 -36.22 -28.80
CA LEU A 601 -9.69 -36.83 -29.62
C LEU A 601 -10.23 -37.34 -30.95
N GLU A 602 -11.48 -37.80 -31.00
CA GLU A 602 -12.19 -38.14 -32.23
C GLU A 602 -12.42 -36.91 -33.11
N LEU A 603 -12.84 -35.78 -32.54
CA LEU A 603 -12.92 -34.51 -33.26
C LEU A 603 -11.54 -34.07 -33.77
N HIS A 604 -10.50 -34.14 -32.95
CA HIS A 604 -9.14 -33.83 -33.38
C HIS A 604 -8.66 -34.75 -34.50
N ARG A 605 -8.95 -36.04 -34.42
CA ARG A 605 -8.63 -37.00 -35.48
C ARG A 605 -9.35 -36.66 -36.78
N SER A 606 -10.62 -36.27 -36.70
CA SER A 606 -11.45 -36.01 -37.87
C SER A 606 -11.09 -34.69 -38.58
N PHE A 607 -10.71 -33.66 -37.82
CA PHE A 607 -10.47 -32.32 -38.37
C PHE A 607 -8.99 -31.97 -38.57
N ILE A 608 -8.06 -32.55 -37.79
CA ILE A 608 -6.68 -32.05 -37.69
C ILE A 608 -5.63 -33.13 -37.98
N ASP A 609 -5.77 -34.32 -37.40
CA ASP A 609 -4.79 -35.40 -37.53
C ASP A 609 -5.44 -36.78 -37.63
N PRO A 610 -5.78 -37.23 -38.85
CA PRO A 610 -6.39 -38.54 -39.09
C PRO A 610 -5.60 -39.73 -38.54
N ASN A 611 -4.30 -39.56 -38.30
CA ASN A 611 -3.41 -40.63 -37.81
C ASN A 611 -3.30 -40.68 -36.27
N LEU A 612 -3.99 -39.79 -35.55
CA LEU A 612 -3.94 -39.76 -34.10
C LEU A 612 -4.50 -41.05 -33.49
N THR A 613 -3.70 -41.67 -32.62
CA THR A 613 -4.07 -42.85 -31.83
C THR A 613 -3.85 -42.60 -30.35
N TRP A 614 -4.67 -43.18 -29.47
CA TRP A 614 -4.54 -43.07 -28.02
C TRP A 614 -5.01 -44.35 -27.32
N VAL A 615 -4.61 -44.52 -26.06
CA VAL A 615 -5.03 -45.62 -25.19
C VAL A 615 -5.76 -45.06 -23.96
N ASN A 616 -6.73 -45.80 -23.42
CA ASN A 616 -7.45 -45.37 -22.22
C ASN A 616 -6.82 -45.90 -20.93
N PHE A 617 -6.91 -45.10 -19.86
CA PHE A 617 -6.62 -45.46 -18.47
C PHE A 617 -7.90 -45.62 -17.67
N THR A 618 -7.86 -46.51 -16.67
CA THR A 618 -8.80 -46.48 -15.54
C THR A 618 -8.39 -45.40 -14.52
N LEU A 619 -9.32 -44.99 -13.66
CA LEU A 619 -9.01 -44.04 -12.57
C LEU A 619 -7.96 -44.59 -11.59
N GLU A 620 -7.98 -45.89 -11.33
CA GLU A 620 -6.99 -46.57 -10.48
C GLU A 620 -5.59 -46.54 -11.09
N GLU A 621 -5.48 -46.72 -12.41
CA GLU A 621 -4.22 -46.61 -13.13
C GLU A 621 -3.70 -45.18 -13.11
N GLN A 622 -4.57 -44.19 -13.30
CA GLN A 622 -4.20 -42.77 -13.24
C GLN A 622 -3.71 -42.36 -11.85
N ALA A 623 -4.37 -42.84 -10.79
CA ALA A 623 -4.01 -42.54 -9.40
C ALA A 623 -2.58 -42.98 -9.04
N LYS A 624 -2.03 -43.99 -9.71
CA LYS A 624 -0.65 -44.47 -9.50
C LYS A 624 0.43 -43.54 -10.06
N VAL A 625 0.05 -42.58 -10.92
CA VAL A 625 1.01 -41.74 -11.67
C VAL A 625 0.91 -40.25 -11.31
N ILE A 626 -0.15 -39.85 -10.60
CA ILE A 626 -0.38 -38.44 -10.20
C ILE A 626 -0.11 -38.23 -8.72
N VAL A 627 0.41 -37.05 -8.35
CA VAL A 627 0.68 -36.70 -6.95
C VAL A 627 -0.61 -36.32 -6.21
N ALA A 628 -1.56 -35.68 -6.92
CA ALA A 628 -2.84 -35.25 -6.36
C ALA A 628 -4.00 -35.66 -7.29
N PRO A 629 -5.14 -36.11 -6.74
CA PRO A 629 -6.38 -36.38 -7.48
C PRO A 629 -6.78 -35.28 -8.47
N ARG A 630 -7.58 -35.66 -9.48
CA ARG A 630 -8.14 -34.76 -10.49
C ARG A 630 -9.65 -34.68 -10.36
N SER A 631 -10.17 -33.46 -10.40
CA SER A 631 -11.60 -33.16 -10.35
C SER A 631 -12.28 -33.53 -11.67
N ASN A 632 -13.37 -34.29 -11.59
CA ASN A 632 -14.24 -34.62 -12.71
C ASN A 632 -15.69 -34.31 -12.33
N ASN A 633 -16.36 -33.47 -13.11
CA ASN A 633 -17.70 -33.01 -12.80
C ASN A 633 -18.43 -32.50 -14.05
N GLU A 634 -19.75 -32.45 -13.92
CA GLU A 634 -20.67 -31.75 -14.79
C GLU A 634 -21.17 -30.51 -14.03
N MET A 635 -21.16 -29.36 -14.69
CA MET A 635 -21.63 -28.08 -14.14
C MET A 635 -22.90 -27.68 -14.86
N ASP A 636 -23.91 -27.24 -14.11
CA ASP A 636 -25.14 -26.72 -14.67
C ASP A 636 -24.89 -25.32 -15.25
N ALA A 637 -24.94 -25.20 -16.58
CA ALA A 637 -24.74 -23.94 -17.30
C ALA A 637 -26.06 -23.23 -17.62
N ALA A 638 -27.21 -23.65 -17.07
CA ALA A 638 -28.52 -23.07 -17.36
C ALA A 638 -28.56 -21.57 -17.03
N LYS A 639 -27.93 -21.14 -15.93
CA LYS A 639 -27.83 -19.72 -15.56
C LYS A 639 -27.14 -18.90 -16.65
N LEU A 640 -26.01 -19.38 -17.16
CA LEU A 640 -25.28 -18.74 -18.26
C LEU A 640 -26.08 -18.78 -19.57
N LYS A 641 -26.70 -19.91 -19.90
CA LYS A 641 -27.53 -20.09 -21.10
C LYS A 641 -28.77 -19.19 -21.11
N ASN A 642 -29.37 -18.95 -19.95
CA ASN A 642 -30.50 -18.03 -19.81
C ASN A 642 -30.07 -16.58 -20.05
N GLU A 643 -28.89 -16.18 -19.56
CA GLU A 643 -28.33 -14.84 -19.76
C GLU A 643 -27.80 -14.61 -21.19
N PHE A 644 -27.28 -15.68 -21.82
CA PHE A 644 -26.73 -15.69 -23.17
C PHE A 644 -27.33 -16.85 -23.98
N PRO A 645 -28.56 -16.69 -24.54
CA PRO A 645 -29.24 -17.75 -25.29
C PRO A 645 -28.45 -18.26 -26.49
N GLU A 646 -27.52 -17.46 -27.02
CA GLU A 646 -26.64 -17.80 -28.14
C GLU A 646 -25.49 -18.74 -27.78
N VAL A 647 -25.20 -18.98 -26.49
CA VAL A 647 -24.08 -19.84 -26.10
C VAL A 647 -24.29 -21.26 -26.61
N LEU A 648 -23.31 -21.79 -27.33
CA LEU A 648 -23.39 -23.10 -27.95
C LEU A 648 -23.11 -24.22 -26.95
N SER A 649 -23.68 -25.41 -27.24
CA SER A 649 -23.30 -26.63 -26.52
C SER A 649 -21.79 -26.84 -26.62
N ILE A 650 -21.20 -27.56 -25.67
CA ILE A 650 -19.74 -27.78 -25.69
C ILE A 650 -19.27 -28.43 -27.00
N LYS A 651 -20.05 -29.35 -27.58
CA LYS A 651 -19.71 -30.00 -28.86
C LYS A 651 -19.75 -29.01 -30.03
N ASP A 652 -20.83 -28.24 -30.14
CA ASP A 652 -21.00 -27.28 -31.25
C ASP A 652 -20.00 -26.13 -31.15
N SER A 653 -19.71 -25.66 -29.93
CA SER A 653 -18.71 -24.63 -29.67
C SER A 653 -17.31 -25.08 -30.08
N LEU A 654 -16.93 -26.33 -29.75
CA LEU A 654 -15.65 -26.90 -30.16
C LEU A 654 -15.54 -27.01 -31.69
N ILE A 655 -16.60 -27.47 -32.36
CA ILE A 655 -16.60 -27.55 -33.83
C ILE A 655 -16.40 -26.17 -34.43
N LYS A 656 -17.26 -25.21 -34.08
CA LYS A 656 -17.28 -23.86 -34.68
C LYS A 656 -16.02 -23.05 -34.38
N TYR A 657 -15.60 -22.99 -33.12
CA TYR A 657 -14.54 -22.07 -32.70
C TYR A 657 -13.15 -22.70 -32.67
N VAL A 658 -13.04 -24.03 -32.64
CA VAL A 658 -11.75 -24.70 -32.45
C VAL A 658 -11.37 -25.57 -33.65
N PHE A 659 -12.24 -26.50 -34.05
CA PHE A 659 -11.88 -27.48 -35.07
C PHE A 659 -12.07 -26.98 -36.51
N GLU A 660 -13.17 -26.31 -36.84
CA GLU A 660 -13.39 -25.75 -38.17
C GLU A 660 -12.30 -24.75 -38.59
N PRO A 661 -11.88 -23.79 -37.74
CA PRO A 661 -10.82 -22.85 -38.11
C PRO A 661 -9.45 -23.50 -38.28
N ASN A 662 -9.24 -24.69 -37.69
CA ASN A 662 -8.00 -25.46 -37.75
C ASN A 662 -8.08 -26.67 -38.71
N ARG A 663 -9.17 -26.81 -39.47
CA ARG A 663 -9.39 -27.98 -40.33
C ARG A 663 -8.27 -28.07 -41.37
N LYS A 664 -7.55 -29.19 -41.39
CA LYS A 664 -6.59 -29.46 -42.46
C LYS A 664 -7.36 -29.95 -43.68
N ILE A 665 -7.28 -29.19 -44.77
CA ILE A 665 -7.78 -29.63 -46.08
C ILE A 665 -6.92 -30.83 -46.51
N THR A 666 -7.54 -32.00 -46.66
CA THR A 666 -6.87 -33.16 -47.27
C THR A 666 -6.71 -32.88 -48.77
N ALA A 667 -5.61 -33.35 -49.36
CA ALA A 667 -5.23 -33.07 -50.75
C ALA A 667 -6.27 -33.48 -51.84
N GLY A 668 -7.42 -34.07 -51.44
CA GLY A 668 -8.54 -34.39 -52.33
C GLY A 668 -9.66 -33.34 -52.40
N GLU A 669 -9.71 -32.33 -51.52
CA GLU A 669 -10.76 -31.29 -51.53
C GLU A 669 -10.35 -30.01 -52.30
N LEU A 670 -9.15 -29.98 -52.91
CA LEU A 670 -8.68 -28.89 -53.78
C LEU A 670 -8.90 -29.15 -55.27
N ALA A 671 -9.62 -30.22 -55.62
CA ALA A 671 -9.98 -30.60 -56.98
C ALA A 671 -11.49 -30.77 -57.09
N ASP A 672 -12.24 -29.68 -56.91
CA ASP A 672 -13.57 -29.45 -57.49
C ASP A 672 -13.84 -27.95 -57.61
#